data_AF-A0A932VUB0-F1
#
_entry.id   AF-A0A932VUB0-F1
#
_cell.length_a   1.000
_cell.length_b   1.000
_cell.length_c   1.000
_cell.angle_alpha   90.00
_cell.angle_beta   90.00
_cell.angle_gamma   90.00
#
_symmetry.space_group_name_H-M   'P 1'
#
loop_
_entity.id
_entity.type
_entity.pdbx_description
1 polymer ?
#
loop_
_entity_poly.entity_id
_entity_poly.type
_entity_poly.pdbx_seq_one_letter_code
_entity_poly.pdbx_strand_id
1 'polypeptide(L)'
;MADLEEINIALCQMDVIPGKPDLNTDYIVKEIEEAKKRRVDIIALPELCISGYFLGDEFENRSFVSDIAENHKRILAATKGGITAVFGTVIRDHLKIGENGFFRLFNAGVVYTDGIYVGRVIKTLMPNYRMFDDDRHFYSNRKLAEDLEVTISELLKPIEVKLQNGKTISLGVTLCEDIWDEYYPVSPAGILATNGANVILNLSASPWTWQKNRRRHTIVKDLAKHTGIPLVYVNNVGVQNIGKNIVVFDGCSTIYNESGLPIFEIPAHVSGTSDFKWSSSAPVVPEREKEDDKELFDAACSAVSNFFKNIPPEKRKVVIGLSGGIDSASSTALYVNVLGKESVIGINMPMPASNPILQNAAKELAENLGIKYEVIPISTNVALCADQLGVKAGSLAYENLQARTRMNILATCAQQIGGFFTANFNKVEQAFGYGTLGGDMEGCLAVLGDMVKREVYQLADYMNREVYGRQVIPQASFDEPPTADLKKGQKDPFDYGNVQRRGYHDEMVRAFTEFRRDPEWFIGMYTSGKLEGELKLDSGTIKRLFPTSLSFVKDLEKHWQMFYGSYFKRIQAPPVLIVSRRAFGGDMRESMLPAHFTKRYLELKESLLSDPTDKVVVYGGSFNPPLLHHCQIVKQLTQSFEKTFIVPCGNRVDKPSTSATSTIDRKELAKRAFEKIPNVEVDYGDLDNNRYSPAYLLDQIYKEEYPNKEVWHAIGGDLIEGGKDGKSQIQTRWKNGVEVWNKLNFAVIQRAEINFDPKDLPPNSIVIPSESLFGSSTLARKRISAGEEIEKIFLPKVWEYITKKELYGYQKKDDAL
;
A
#
# COMPACT_ATOMS: atom_id res chain seq x y z
N MET A 1 32.47 31.70 2.86
CA MET A 1 33.64 30.81 2.79
C MET A 1 34.92 31.49 3.24
N ALA A 2 35.16 32.79 2.93
CA ALA A 2 36.37 33.49 3.36
C ALA A 2 36.65 33.41 4.88
N ASP A 3 35.61 33.54 5.70
CA ASP A 3 35.73 33.43 7.17
C ASP A 3 36.10 32.01 7.64
N LEU A 4 35.78 30.99 6.83
CA LEU A 4 36.03 29.58 7.13
C LEU A 4 37.35 29.05 6.57
N GLU A 5 38.03 29.79 5.67
CA GLU A 5 39.24 29.32 4.99
C GLU A 5 40.28 28.81 6.00
N GLU A 6 40.90 27.66 5.69
CA GLU A 6 41.90 26.98 6.54
C GLU A 6 41.40 26.40 7.86
N ILE A 7 40.10 26.46 8.17
CA ILE A 7 39.53 25.77 9.34
C ILE A 7 39.42 24.28 9.04
N ASN A 8 39.84 23.44 9.98
CA ASN A 8 39.70 22.00 9.92
C ASN A 8 38.49 21.55 10.75
N ILE A 9 37.52 20.89 10.12
CA ILE A 9 36.37 20.29 10.79
C ILE A 9 36.36 18.78 10.61
N ALA A 10 36.06 18.03 11.66
CA ALA A 10 35.86 16.60 11.64
C ALA A 10 34.37 16.26 11.79
N LEU A 11 33.84 15.44 10.90
CA LEU A 11 32.47 14.96 10.92
C LEU A 11 32.49 13.52 11.46
N CYS A 12 31.99 13.33 12.68
CA CYS A 12 31.94 12.02 13.35
C CYS A 12 30.63 11.30 13.00
N GLN A 13 30.69 10.45 11.97
CA GLN A 13 29.59 9.58 11.56
C GLN A 13 29.63 8.27 12.37
N MET A 14 29.23 8.33 13.64
CA MET A 14 29.31 7.18 14.55
C MET A 14 28.11 6.22 14.46
N ASP A 15 28.34 4.93 14.73
CA ASP A 15 27.28 3.96 15.04
C ASP A 15 26.79 4.23 16.47
N VAL A 16 25.63 4.87 16.59
CA VAL A 16 25.04 5.18 17.90
C VAL A 16 24.37 3.92 18.45
N ILE A 17 24.88 3.43 19.58
CA ILE A 17 24.33 2.26 20.25
C ILE A 17 23.20 2.71 21.19
N PRO A 18 21.92 2.45 20.87
CA PRO A 18 20.81 2.97 21.66
C PRO A 18 20.83 2.44 23.10
N GLY A 19 20.66 3.33 24.07
CA GLY A 19 20.61 2.99 25.50
C GLY A 19 21.97 2.71 26.14
N LYS A 20 23.08 3.01 25.44
CA LYS A 20 24.46 2.80 25.91
C LYS A 20 25.27 4.10 26.00
N PRO A 21 24.90 5.01 26.93
CA PRO A 21 25.58 6.29 27.10
C PRO A 21 27.06 6.13 27.45
N ASP A 22 27.43 5.06 28.15
CA ASP A 22 28.81 4.67 28.41
C ASP A 22 29.60 4.39 27.12
N LEU A 23 29.15 3.43 26.30
CA LEU A 23 29.86 2.99 25.10
C LEU A 23 29.91 4.09 24.03
N ASN A 24 28.81 4.83 23.86
CA ASN A 24 28.78 5.95 22.93
C ASN A 24 29.76 7.04 23.37
N THR A 25 29.81 7.35 24.66
CA THR A 25 30.74 8.36 25.19
C THR A 25 32.19 7.91 25.09
N ASP A 26 32.49 6.63 25.30
CA ASP A 26 33.83 6.07 25.09
C ASP A 26 34.30 6.30 23.65
N TYR A 27 33.42 6.04 22.69
CA TYR A 27 33.69 6.30 21.28
C TYR A 27 33.90 7.80 21.01
N ILE A 28 33.02 8.66 21.51
CA ILE A 28 33.11 10.12 21.34
C ILE A 28 34.43 10.66 21.92
N VAL A 29 34.79 10.28 23.15
CA VAL A 29 36.04 10.70 23.80
C VAL A 29 37.24 10.24 22.99
N LYS A 30 37.26 8.99 22.53
CA LYS A 30 38.33 8.47 21.67
C LYS A 30 38.46 9.31 20.40
N GLU A 31 37.37 9.59 19.69
CA GLU A 31 37.42 10.35 18.43
C GLU A 31 37.82 11.82 18.65
N ILE A 32 37.45 12.43 19.79
CA ILE A 32 37.96 13.76 20.20
C ILE A 32 39.49 13.73 20.38
N GLU A 33 40.01 12.72 21.08
CA GLU A 33 41.46 12.57 21.27
C GLU A 33 42.22 12.35 19.95
N GLU A 34 41.66 11.54 19.04
CA GLU A 34 42.25 11.34 17.72
C GLU A 34 42.19 12.59 16.84
N ALA A 35 41.09 13.35 16.90
CA ALA A 35 40.95 14.62 16.18
C ALA A 35 41.95 15.67 16.68
N LYS A 36 42.22 15.74 18.00
CA LYS A 36 43.29 16.60 18.56
C LYS A 36 44.66 16.26 18.00
N LYS A 37 45.01 14.97 17.89
CA LYS A 37 46.30 14.53 17.31
C LYS A 37 46.46 15.00 15.86
N ARG A 38 45.35 15.08 15.11
CA ARG A 38 45.29 15.57 13.74
C ARG A 38 45.18 17.10 13.62
N ARG A 39 45.14 17.82 14.75
CA ARG A 39 45.00 19.30 14.82
C ARG A 39 43.72 19.79 14.11
N VAL A 40 42.63 19.07 14.35
CA VAL A 40 41.29 19.50 13.96
C VAL A 40 40.81 20.62 14.89
N ASP A 41 40.20 21.67 14.34
CA ASP A 41 39.69 22.79 15.12
C ASP A 41 38.34 22.45 15.78
N ILE A 42 37.46 21.78 15.02
CA ILE A 42 36.08 21.46 15.43
C ILE A 42 35.77 20.00 15.11
N ILE A 43 35.23 19.25 16.06
CA ILE A 43 34.59 17.94 15.82
C ILE A 43 33.09 18.05 16.04
N ALA A 44 32.32 17.66 15.03
CA ALA A 44 30.87 17.66 15.06
C ALA A 44 30.32 16.25 15.13
N LEU A 45 29.32 16.04 15.99
CA LEU A 45 28.75 14.73 16.30
C LEU A 45 27.22 14.73 16.17
N PRO A 46 26.58 13.57 15.95
CA PRO A 46 25.15 13.47 15.66
C PRO A 46 24.23 13.97 16.78
N GLU A 47 22.96 14.12 16.42
CA GLU A 47 21.88 14.38 17.38
C GLU A 47 21.74 13.21 18.38
N LEU A 48 21.49 13.54 19.66
CA LEU A 48 21.31 12.55 20.75
C LEU A 48 22.36 11.42 20.75
N CYS A 49 23.59 11.70 20.33
CA CYS A 49 24.63 10.70 20.10
C CYS A 49 25.09 9.97 21.38
N ILE A 50 24.86 10.56 22.56
CA ILE A 50 25.14 9.90 23.85
C ILE A 50 24.09 8.83 24.13
N SER A 51 22.80 9.16 24.05
CA SER A 51 21.74 8.25 24.46
C SER A 51 21.30 7.27 23.36
N GLY A 52 21.31 7.71 22.10
CA GLY A 52 20.40 7.19 21.08
C GLY A 52 19.12 8.01 21.00
N TYR A 53 18.43 7.89 19.86
CA TYR A 53 17.28 8.71 19.53
C TYR A 53 15.96 8.00 19.87
N PHE A 54 15.79 6.78 19.37
CA PHE A 54 14.57 5.98 19.54
C PHE A 54 14.65 5.14 20.82
N LEU A 55 14.42 5.76 21.97
CA LEU A 55 14.42 5.09 23.27
C LEU A 55 13.03 4.98 23.92
N GLY A 56 12.02 5.67 23.38
CA GLY A 56 10.67 5.70 23.94
C GLY A 56 10.68 6.16 25.40
N ASP A 57 9.93 5.46 26.25
CA ASP A 57 9.75 5.83 27.66
C ASP A 57 11.01 5.68 28.53
N GLU A 58 12.14 5.18 27.99
CA GLU A 58 13.42 5.21 28.74
C GLU A 58 13.87 6.64 29.07
N PHE A 59 13.43 7.65 28.31
CA PHE A 59 13.65 9.06 28.68
C PHE A 59 12.92 9.46 29.97
N GLU A 60 11.90 8.71 30.42
CA GLU A 60 11.22 8.91 31.71
C GLU A 60 12.03 8.32 32.88
N ASN A 61 13.02 7.46 32.59
CA ASN A 61 13.89 6.87 33.60
C ASN A 61 14.91 7.89 34.12
N ARG A 62 14.67 8.35 35.35
CA ARG A 62 15.49 9.38 36.02
C ARG A 62 16.96 8.99 36.14
N SER A 63 17.24 7.73 36.45
CA SER A 63 18.62 7.25 36.63
C SER A 63 19.35 7.22 35.29
N PHE A 64 18.67 6.82 34.22
CA PHE A 64 19.22 6.84 32.86
C PHE A 64 19.52 8.26 32.40
N VAL A 65 18.60 9.21 32.61
CA VAL A 65 18.83 10.64 32.29
C VAL A 65 20.00 11.21 33.10
N SER A 66 20.12 10.84 34.37
CA SER A 66 21.27 11.23 35.20
C SER A 66 22.59 10.65 34.67
N ASP A 67 22.59 9.41 34.18
CA ASP A 67 23.77 8.78 33.60
C ASP A 67 24.24 9.47 32.30
N ILE A 68 23.30 9.92 31.45
CA ILE A 68 23.62 10.77 30.29
C ILE A 68 24.35 12.04 30.75
N ALA A 69 23.87 12.71 31.81
CA ALA A 69 24.47 13.93 32.33
C ALA A 69 25.86 13.70 32.96
N GLU A 70 26.12 12.53 33.55
CA GLU A 70 27.47 12.18 34.02
C GLU A 70 28.44 11.98 32.85
N ASN A 71 27.97 11.38 31.75
CA ASN A 71 28.77 11.19 30.55
C ASN A 71 29.15 12.51 29.84
N HIS A 72 28.36 13.59 29.98
CA HIS A 72 28.76 14.94 29.51
C HIS A 72 30.10 15.38 30.08
N LYS A 73 30.34 15.11 31.37
CA LYS A 73 31.56 15.54 32.06
C LYS A 73 32.81 14.92 31.45
N ARG A 74 32.67 13.70 30.92
CA ARG A 74 33.76 12.97 30.25
C ARG A 74 34.10 13.62 28.90
N ILE A 75 33.08 14.00 28.12
CA ILE A 75 33.26 14.72 26.86
C ILE A 75 33.87 16.10 27.13
N LEU A 76 33.39 16.83 28.14
CA LEU A 76 33.97 18.11 28.55
C LEU A 76 35.46 17.96 28.86
N ALA A 77 35.84 16.97 29.68
CA ALA A 77 37.22 16.72 30.02
C ALA A 77 38.08 16.38 28.79
N ALA A 78 37.55 15.61 27.84
CA ALA A 78 38.25 15.22 26.61
C ALA A 78 38.55 16.39 25.67
N THR A 79 37.75 17.48 25.72
CA THR A 79 38.04 18.67 24.89
C THR A 79 39.26 19.48 25.35
N LYS A 80 39.77 19.24 26.57
CA LYS A 80 40.99 19.88 27.09
C LYS A 80 42.20 19.58 26.21
N GLY A 81 43.10 20.55 26.09
CA GLY A 81 44.21 20.50 25.15
C GLY A 81 43.84 21.05 23.77
N GLY A 82 42.72 21.76 23.70
CA GLY A 82 42.24 22.59 22.61
C GLY A 82 41.69 21.86 21.38
N ILE A 83 40.38 21.61 21.45
CA ILE A 83 39.49 21.33 20.33
C ILE A 83 38.10 21.83 20.71
N THR A 84 37.29 22.20 19.71
CA THR A 84 35.85 22.44 19.92
C THR A 84 35.07 21.18 19.59
N ALA A 85 34.26 20.67 20.51
CA ALA A 85 33.32 19.60 20.25
C ALA A 85 31.89 20.14 20.22
N VAL A 86 31.13 19.77 19.19
CA VAL A 86 29.71 20.12 19.05
C VAL A 86 28.89 18.85 18.86
N PHE A 87 28.00 18.56 19.81
CA PHE A 87 27.33 17.26 19.86
C PHE A 87 25.90 17.36 20.38
N GLY A 88 25.04 16.46 19.91
CA GLY A 88 23.64 16.39 20.34
C GLY A 88 23.45 15.50 21.56
N THR A 89 22.59 15.93 22.48
CA THR A 89 22.33 15.25 23.74
C THR A 89 21.02 15.69 24.40
N VAL A 90 20.57 14.91 25.38
CA VAL A 90 19.55 15.33 26.36
C VAL A 90 20.15 16.32 27.36
N ILE A 91 19.42 17.40 27.64
CA ILE A 91 19.65 18.29 28.79
C ILE A 91 18.41 18.29 29.67
N ARG A 92 18.62 18.18 30.98
CA ARG A 92 17.55 18.23 31.98
C ARG A 92 17.38 19.65 32.53
N ASP A 93 16.13 20.09 32.64
CA ASP A 93 15.75 21.19 33.52
C ASP A 93 15.55 20.64 34.94
N HIS A 94 16.32 21.14 35.91
CA HIS A 94 16.23 20.69 37.29
C HIS A 94 15.10 21.37 38.08
N LEU A 95 14.49 22.42 37.53
CA LEU A 95 13.52 23.27 38.23
C LEU A 95 12.08 23.05 37.75
N LYS A 96 11.89 22.50 36.54
CA LYS A 96 10.58 22.33 35.92
C LYS A 96 10.27 20.87 35.55
N ILE A 97 8.97 20.58 35.55
CA ILE A 97 8.38 19.32 35.07
C ILE A 97 7.96 19.52 33.61
N GLY A 98 8.12 18.47 32.79
CA GLY A 98 7.69 18.43 31.40
C GLY A 98 6.18 18.18 31.29
N GLU A 99 5.65 18.24 30.07
CA GLU A 99 4.22 18.03 29.81
C GLU A 99 3.77 16.58 30.04
N ASN A 100 4.71 15.64 30.06
CA ASN A 100 4.49 14.23 30.40
C ASN A 100 4.47 13.95 31.92
N GLY A 101 4.66 14.96 32.77
CA GLY A 101 4.70 14.80 34.23
C GLY A 101 6.06 14.35 34.81
N PHE A 102 7.08 14.19 33.97
CA PHE A 102 8.46 13.86 34.37
C PHE A 102 9.38 15.09 34.32
N PHE A 103 10.69 14.92 34.46
CA PHE A 103 11.60 16.06 34.31
C PHE A 103 11.41 16.72 32.95
N ARG A 104 11.42 18.05 32.92
CA ARG A 104 11.47 18.73 31.62
C ARG A 104 12.83 18.43 31.00
N LEU A 105 12.83 17.76 29.86
CA LEU A 105 14.02 17.44 29.08
C LEU A 105 14.06 18.27 27.80
N PHE A 106 15.26 18.54 27.31
CA PHE A 106 15.52 19.21 26.06
C PHE A 106 16.38 18.30 25.19
N ASN A 107 16.02 18.16 23.92
CA ASN A 107 16.96 17.72 22.88
C ASN A 107 17.79 18.94 22.47
N ALA A 108 19.11 18.88 22.67
CA ALA A 108 19.97 20.03 22.59
C ALA A 108 21.32 19.72 21.92
N GLY A 109 21.86 20.71 21.21
CA GLY A 109 23.23 20.75 20.73
C GLY A 109 24.08 21.51 21.73
N VAL A 110 25.21 20.93 22.14
CA VAL A 110 26.12 21.49 23.15
C VAL A 110 27.47 21.76 22.53
N VAL A 111 28.08 22.90 22.89
CA VAL A 111 29.41 23.32 22.42
C VAL A 111 30.38 23.41 23.58
N TYR A 112 31.43 22.59 23.52
CA TYR A 112 32.56 22.62 24.46
C TYR A 112 33.85 22.99 23.73
N THR A 113 34.66 23.86 24.34
CA THR A 113 35.97 24.24 23.79
C THR A 113 36.99 24.23 24.92
N ASP A 114 38.06 23.44 24.74
CA ASP A 114 39.19 23.37 25.68
C ASP A 114 38.79 23.15 27.16
N GLY A 115 37.82 22.26 27.39
CA GLY A 115 37.31 21.96 28.74
C GLY A 115 36.36 23.01 29.30
N ILE A 116 35.88 23.96 28.50
CA ILE A 116 34.93 25.01 28.88
C ILE A 116 33.59 24.78 28.19
N TYR A 117 32.51 24.92 28.96
CA TYR A 117 31.14 25.03 28.42
C TYR A 117 30.98 26.38 27.71
N VAL A 118 30.80 26.38 26.39
CA VAL A 118 30.64 27.62 25.61
C VAL A 118 29.17 27.99 25.46
N GLY A 119 28.32 27.01 25.15
CA GLY A 119 26.90 27.28 24.93
C GLY A 119 26.10 26.03 24.57
N ARG A 120 24.79 26.25 24.39
CA ARG A 120 23.85 25.24 23.92
C ARG A 120 22.79 25.86 23.01
N VAL A 121 22.21 25.04 22.16
CA VAL A 121 20.97 25.34 21.43
C VAL A 121 19.96 24.23 21.71
N ILE A 122 18.70 24.58 21.90
CA ILE A 122 17.58 23.63 22.07
C ILE A 122 16.90 23.45 20.72
N LYS A 123 16.54 22.21 20.37
CA LYS A 123 15.84 21.89 19.13
C LYS A 123 14.53 22.69 19.04
N THR A 124 14.31 23.33 17.89
CA THR A 124 13.20 24.28 17.72
C THR A 124 11.98 23.59 17.11
N LEU A 125 12.21 22.79 16.07
CA LEU A 125 11.19 22.04 15.35
C LEU A 125 11.23 20.59 15.84
N MET A 126 10.15 20.17 16.51
CA MET A 126 10.00 18.80 17.01
C MET A 126 9.17 18.00 16.02
N PRO A 127 9.72 16.97 15.35
CA PRO A 127 8.92 16.10 14.52
C PRO A 127 7.96 15.30 15.42
N ASN A 128 6.66 15.45 15.18
CA ASN A 128 5.60 14.73 15.89
C ASN A 128 4.66 14.02 14.90
N TYR A 129 5.28 13.42 13.90
CA TYR A 129 4.63 12.67 12.85
C TYR A 129 5.45 11.40 12.62
N ARG A 130 4.81 10.39 12.03
CA ARG A 130 5.47 9.11 11.78
C ARG A 130 5.97 8.40 13.06
N MET A 131 7.14 7.76 12.96
CA MET A 131 7.88 7.16 14.06
C MET A 131 8.41 8.19 15.06
N PHE A 132 8.36 9.49 14.75
CA PHE A 132 8.80 10.54 15.66
C PHE A 132 7.68 10.93 16.63
N ASP A 133 8.06 11.09 17.89
CA ASP A 133 7.23 11.53 19.00
C ASP A 133 8.01 12.50 19.90
N ASP A 134 8.89 13.32 19.34
CA ASP A 134 9.81 14.18 20.09
C ASP A 134 9.11 15.04 21.14
N ASP A 135 7.97 15.65 20.79
CA ASP A 135 7.19 16.52 21.69
C ASP A 135 6.62 15.76 22.91
N ARG A 136 6.55 14.42 22.87
CA ARG A 136 6.18 13.58 24.04
C ARG A 136 7.28 13.60 25.10
N HIS A 137 8.54 13.66 24.68
CA HIS A 137 9.72 13.47 25.53
C HIS A 137 10.48 14.77 25.81
N PHE A 138 10.46 15.70 24.86
CA PHE A 138 11.29 16.91 24.88
C PHE A 138 10.48 18.19 24.78
N TYR A 139 10.92 19.20 25.52
CA TYR A 139 10.38 20.54 25.48
C TYR A 139 11.10 21.34 24.38
N SER A 140 10.36 21.89 23.43
CA SER A 140 10.95 22.59 22.28
C SER A 140 11.38 24.01 22.62
N ASN A 141 12.28 24.56 21.80
CA ASN A 141 12.69 25.96 21.92
C ASN A 141 11.51 26.94 21.69
N ARG A 142 10.50 26.53 20.91
CA ARG A 142 9.22 27.27 20.73
C ARG A 142 8.45 27.41 22.03
N LYS A 143 8.22 26.29 22.71
CA LYS A 143 7.57 26.28 24.02
C LYS A 143 8.39 27.06 25.05
N LEU A 144 9.72 26.96 24.99
CA LEU A 144 10.60 27.72 25.89
C LEU A 144 10.51 29.24 25.66
N ALA A 145 10.43 29.70 24.42
CA ALA A 145 10.27 31.12 24.11
C ALA A 145 8.96 31.68 24.68
N GLU A 146 7.87 30.93 24.54
CA GLU A 146 6.57 31.27 25.16
C GLU A 146 6.69 31.34 26.70
N ASP A 147 7.28 30.32 27.32
CA ASP A 147 7.52 30.23 28.77
C ASP A 147 8.36 31.39 29.34
N LEU A 148 9.23 31.97 28.51
CA LEU A 148 10.13 33.07 28.86
C LEU A 148 9.62 34.43 28.39
N GLU A 149 8.48 34.48 27.70
CA GLU A 149 7.90 35.70 27.11
C GLU A 149 8.86 36.45 26.16
N VAL A 150 9.61 35.69 25.34
CA VAL A 150 10.55 36.21 24.33
C VAL A 150 10.23 35.66 22.94
N THR A 151 10.80 36.26 21.90
CA THR A 151 10.67 35.72 20.54
C THR A 151 11.66 34.57 20.29
N ILE A 152 11.35 33.71 19.33
CA ILE A 152 12.28 32.66 18.89
C ILE A 152 13.59 33.23 18.35
N SER A 153 13.54 34.39 17.70
CA SER A 153 14.75 35.07 17.21
C SER A 153 15.70 35.48 18.33
N GLU A 154 15.16 35.83 19.51
CA GLU A 154 15.99 36.18 20.67
C GLU A 154 16.68 34.97 21.31
N LEU A 155 16.09 33.77 21.19
CA LEU A 155 16.69 32.52 21.68
C LEU A 155 17.66 31.88 20.68
N LEU A 156 17.39 32.00 19.37
CA LEU A 156 18.23 31.43 18.31
C LEU A 156 19.38 32.37 17.96
N LYS A 157 20.43 32.33 18.78
CA LYS A 157 21.67 33.07 18.53
C LYS A 157 22.81 32.13 18.12
N PRO A 158 23.66 32.52 17.16
CA PRO A 158 24.91 31.83 16.91
C PRO A 158 25.78 31.80 18.17
N ILE A 159 26.59 30.76 18.31
CA ILE A 159 27.55 30.61 19.40
C ILE A 159 28.92 31.05 18.89
N GLU A 160 29.50 32.06 19.52
CA GLU A 160 30.86 32.52 19.23
C GLU A 160 31.89 31.52 19.76
N VAL A 161 32.68 30.94 18.85
CA VAL A 161 33.71 29.95 19.16
C VAL A 161 35.07 30.50 18.75
N LYS A 162 35.97 30.64 19.72
CA LYS A 162 37.37 30.99 19.48
C LYS A 162 38.19 29.74 19.22
N LEU A 163 38.74 29.60 18.02
CA LEU A 163 39.55 28.46 17.59
C LEU A 163 41.01 28.61 18.01
N GLN A 164 41.76 27.50 17.99
CA GLN A 164 43.17 27.48 18.35
C GLN A 164 44.04 28.37 17.46
N ASN A 165 43.68 28.49 16.17
CA ASN A 165 44.36 29.35 15.21
C ASN A 165 44.11 30.85 15.44
N GLY A 166 43.35 31.23 16.48
CA GLY A 166 43.06 32.61 16.86
C GLY A 166 41.86 33.22 16.13
N LYS A 167 41.27 32.53 15.15
CA LYS A 167 40.02 32.96 14.51
C LYS A 167 38.83 32.73 15.45
N THR A 168 37.86 33.63 15.38
CA THR A 168 36.55 33.45 16.01
C THR A 168 35.54 33.16 14.91
N ILE A 169 34.69 32.15 15.11
CA ILE A 169 33.57 31.84 14.22
C ILE A 169 32.25 31.96 14.97
N SER A 170 31.24 32.45 14.25
CA SER A 170 29.85 32.51 14.71
C SER A 170 29.11 31.26 14.23
N LEU A 171 28.96 30.28 15.12
CA LEU A 171 28.42 28.96 14.80
C LEU A 171 26.90 28.91 15.02
N GLY A 172 26.12 28.78 13.95
CA GLY A 172 24.70 28.45 14.07
C GLY A 172 24.50 26.96 14.26
N VAL A 173 23.97 26.52 15.40
CA VAL A 173 23.70 25.08 15.65
C VAL A 173 22.22 24.80 15.46
N THR A 174 21.90 23.76 14.68
CA THR A 174 20.53 23.27 14.45
C THR A 174 20.47 21.76 14.68
N LEU A 175 19.29 21.21 14.97
CA LEU A 175 19.09 19.79 15.25
C LEU A 175 18.09 19.18 14.27
N CYS A 176 18.54 18.23 13.45
CA CYS A 176 17.78 17.45 12.46
C CYS A 176 16.64 18.22 11.78
N GLU A 177 15.41 18.08 12.28
CA GLU A 177 14.19 18.68 11.73
C GLU A 177 14.28 20.22 11.56
N ASP A 178 15.16 20.89 12.31
CA ASP A 178 15.37 22.34 12.21
C ASP A 178 15.78 22.85 10.81
N ILE A 179 16.26 21.97 9.90
CA ILE A 179 16.54 22.34 8.49
C ILE A 179 15.43 21.91 7.51
N TRP A 180 14.39 21.23 7.99
CA TRP A 180 13.22 20.78 7.21
C TRP A 180 12.04 21.75 7.41
N ASP A 181 12.33 23.05 7.30
CA ASP A 181 11.44 24.13 7.72
C ASP A 181 10.34 24.50 6.70
N GLU A 182 10.28 23.84 5.54
CA GLU A 182 9.35 24.13 4.45
C GLU A 182 7.86 24.07 4.86
N TYR A 183 7.54 23.29 5.90
CA TYR A 183 6.19 23.13 6.43
C TYR A 183 6.01 23.75 7.83
N TYR A 184 6.95 24.59 8.26
CA TYR A 184 6.92 25.25 9.55
C TYR A 184 6.81 26.78 9.39
N PRO A 185 6.17 27.48 10.35
CA PRO A 185 6.07 28.94 10.31
C PRO A 185 7.39 29.66 10.65
N VAL A 186 8.44 28.91 10.98
CA VAL A 186 9.72 29.41 11.46
C VAL A 186 10.83 28.66 10.75
N SER A 187 11.86 29.39 10.29
CA SER A 187 13.09 28.84 9.74
C SER A 187 14.24 29.02 10.75
N PRO A 188 14.60 28.01 11.57
CA PRO A 188 15.68 28.14 12.55
C PRO A 188 17.02 28.52 11.92
N ALA A 189 17.38 27.87 10.80
CA ALA A 189 18.61 28.18 10.08
C ALA A 189 18.58 29.59 9.46
N GLY A 190 17.44 30.03 8.92
CA GLY A 190 17.24 31.40 8.43
C GLY A 190 17.42 32.47 9.51
N ILE A 191 16.87 32.21 10.69
CA ILE A 191 17.02 33.10 11.86
C ILE A 191 18.48 33.16 12.31
N LEU A 192 19.16 32.02 12.44
CA LEU A 192 20.58 31.97 12.80
C LEU A 192 21.46 32.72 11.79
N ALA A 193 21.18 32.58 10.48
CA ALA A 193 21.87 33.33 9.44
C ALA A 193 21.64 34.85 9.59
N THR A 194 20.39 35.27 9.82
CA THR A 194 20.04 36.69 10.05
C THR A 194 20.72 37.25 11.31
N ASN A 195 20.86 36.41 12.34
CA ASN A 195 21.53 36.76 13.59
C ASN A 195 23.07 36.64 13.52
N GLY A 196 23.64 36.45 12.33
CA GLY A 196 25.08 36.59 12.08
C GLY A 196 25.89 35.29 12.02
N ALA A 197 25.25 34.11 11.92
CA ALA A 197 25.98 32.85 11.76
C ALA A 197 26.86 32.87 10.50
N ASN A 198 28.12 32.43 10.61
CA ASN A 198 29.00 32.24 9.46
C ASN A 198 28.79 30.87 8.79
N VAL A 199 28.31 29.89 9.55
CA VAL A 199 28.07 28.51 9.13
C VAL A 199 26.96 27.90 9.97
N ILE A 200 26.12 27.07 9.36
CA ILE A 200 25.14 26.24 10.06
C ILE A 200 25.71 24.84 10.27
N LEU A 201 25.73 24.36 11.50
CA LEU A 201 26.03 22.99 11.87
C LEU A 201 24.73 22.29 12.28
N ASN A 202 24.28 21.37 11.44
CA ASN A 202 23.10 20.55 11.69
C ASN A 202 23.52 19.18 12.24
N LEU A 203 23.19 18.93 13.51
CA LEU A 203 23.40 17.65 14.17
C LEU A 203 22.13 16.81 13.95
N SER A 204 22.26 15.64 13.35
CA SER A 204 21.13 14.86 12.88
C SER A 204 21.13 13.43 13.40
N ALA A 205 19.93 12.91 13.65
CA ALA A 205 19.63 11.50 13.68
C ALA A 205 18.49 11.28 12.67
N SER A 206 18.84 11.34 11.38
CA SER A 206 17.89 11.27 10.28
C SER A 206 17.85 9.85 9.72
N PRO A 207 16.73 9.12 9.87
CA PRO A 207 16.61 7.76 9.36
C PRO A 207 16.75 7.65 7.85
N TRP A 208 17.28 6.55 7.35
CA TRP A 208 17.20 6.19 5.95
C TRP A 208 15.78 5.79 5.57
N THR A 209 15.33 6.27 4.42
CA THR A 209 14.19 5.73 3.66
C THR A 209 14.50 5.91 2.19
N TRP A 210 13.82 5.17 1.33
CA TRP A 210 13.94 5.29 -0.12
C TRP A 210 14.02 6.75 -0.62
N GLN A 211 15.10 7.07 -1.35
CA GLN A 211 15.37 8.37 -1.99
C GLN A 211 15.52 9.57 -1.04
N LYS A 212 15.68 9.36 0.28
CA LYS A 212 15.73 10.47 1.24
C LYS A 212 16.97 11.37 1.07
N ASN A 213 18.11 10.83 0.67
CA ASN A 213 19.34 11.61 0.49
C ASN A 213 19.19 12.68 -0.61
N ARG A 214 18.55 12.32 -1.73
CA ARG A 214 18.21 13.27 -2.80
C ARG A 214 17.30 14.40 -2.30
N ARG A 215 16.32 14.05 -1.46
CA ARG A 215 15.44 15.05 -0.83
C ARG A 215 16.22 15.97 0.12
N ARG A 216 17.16 15.43 0.91
CA ARG A 216 18.03 16.23 1.79
C ARG A 216 18.86 17.24 1.01
N HIS A 217 19.53 16.83 -0.08
CA HIS A 217 20.28 17.77 -0.92
C HIS A 217 19.37 18.87 -1.50
N THR A 218 18.15 18.52 -1.90
CA THR A 218 17.17 19.50 -2.40
C THR A 218 16.82 20.53 -1.34
N ILE A 219 16.54 20.08 -0.11
CA ILE A 219 16.17 20.95 1.01
C ILE A 219 17.31 21.89 1.38
N VAL A 220 18.54 21.38 1.50
CA VAL A 220 19.70 22.23 1.80
C VAL A 220 19.96 23.24 0.68
N LYS A 221 19.79 22.84 -0.59
CA LYS A 221 19.87 23.75 -1.73
C LYS A 221 18.82 24.86 -1.68
N ASP A 222 17.59 24.54 -1.29
CA ASP A 222 16.52 25.53 -1.16
C ASP A 222 16.77 26.47 0.03
N LEU A 223 17.21 25.93 1.17
CA LEU A 223 17.58 26.72 2.35
C LEU A 223 18.76 27.67 2.07
N ALA A 224 19.75 27.21 1.30
CA ALA A 224 20.92 28.01 0.92
C ALA A 224 20.56 29.26 0.10
N LYS A 225 19.49 29.21 -0.72
CA LYS A 225 19.01 30.38 -1.49
C LYS A 225 18.62 31.57 -0.59
N HIS A 226 18.21 31.29 0.64
CA HIS A 226 17.73 32.30 1.59
C HIS A 226 18.76 32.62 2.67
N THR A 227 19.56 31.64 3.08
CA THR A 227 20.57 31.82 4.14
C THR A 227 21.89 32.36 3.61
N GLY A 228 22.30 31.95 2.40
CA GLY A 228 23.56 32.40 1.77
C GLY A 228 24.83 31.98 2.52
N ILE A 229 24.76 31.03 3.45
CA ILE A 229 25.88 30.57 4.26
C ILE A 229 26.07 29.05 4.15
N PRO A 230 27.29 28.52 4.36
CA PRO A 230 27.56 27.09 4.28
C PRO A 230 26.82 26.29 5.36
N LEU A 231 26.57 25.01 5.07
CA LEU A 231 25.91 24.08 6.00
C LEU A 231 26.71 22.79 6.15
N VAL A 232 26.95 22.37 7.39
CA VAL A 232 27.57 21.10 7.73
C VAL A 232 26.49 20.21 8.35
N TYR A 233 26.23 19.06 7.74
CA TYR A 233 25.26 18.07 8.18
C TYR A 233 25.99 16.84 8.71
N VAL A 234 25.77 16.49 9.99
CA VAL A 234 26.37 15.30 10.62
C VAL A 234 25.27 14.37 11.08
N ASN A 235 25.30 13.13 10.59
CA ASN A 235 24.29 12.11 10.90
C ASN A 235 24.96 10.84 11.41
N ASN A 236 24.25 10.07 12.22
CA ASN A 236 24.73 8.77 12.68
C ASN A 236 24.53 7.69 11.60
N VAL A 237 25.24 6.58 11.77
CA VAL A 237 24.93 5.30 11.12
C VAL A 237 24.36 4.33 12.14
N GLY A 238 23.97 3.15 11.66
CA GLY A 238 23.52 2.05 12.51
C GLY A 238 22.01 1.85 12.46
N VAL A 239 21.47 1.20 13.47
CA VAL A 239 20.05 0.84 13.53
C VAL A 239 19.54 1.05 14.95
N GLN A 240 18.34 1.60 15.05
CA GLN A 240 17.59 1.71 16.29
C GLN A 240 16.16 1.23 16.04
N ASN A 241 15.33 1.14 17.07
CA ASN A 241 13.97 0.63 16.93
C ASN A 241 12.99 1.36 17.85
N ILE A 242 11.76 1.53 17.39
CA ILE A 242 10.66 2.05 18.20
C ILE A 242 9.39 1.24 17.94
N GLY A 243 8.83 0.67 19.01
CA GLY A 243 7.71 -0.26 18.91
C GLY A 243 8.01 -1.40 17.93
N LYS A 244 7.28 -1.42 16.81
CA LYS A 244 7.39 -2.45 15.76
C LYS A 244 8.31 -2.08 14.60
N ASN A 245 8.92 -0.91 14.62
CA ASN A 245 9.70 -0.44 13.49
C ASN A 245 11.19 -0.54 13.78
N ILE A 246 11.90 -1.24 12.90
CA ILE A 246 13.36 -1.23 12.81
C ILE A 246 13.74 -0.07 11.88
N VAL A 247 14.59 0.82 12.38
CA VAL A 247 14.92 2.10 11.73
C VAL A 247 16.42 2.15 11.46
N VAL A 248 16.79 2.23 10.19
CA VAL A 248 18.18 2.30 9.74
C VAL A 248 18.60 3.76 9.62
N PHE A 249 19.86 4.05 9.94
CA PHE A 249 20.51 5.32 9.70
C PHE A 249 21.69 5.10 8.77
N ASP A 250 21.71 5.83 7.67
CA ASP A 250 22.70 5.70 6.59
C ASP A 250 23.91 6.62 6.78
N GLY A 251 23.83 7.61 7.67
CA GLY A 251 24.85 8.64 7.77
C GLY A 251 24.71 9.62 6.60
N CYS A 252 25.59 9.49 5.60
CA CYS A 252 25.75 10.47 4.52
C CYS A 252 25.99 11.88 5.05
N SER A 253 26.86 11.98 6.06
CA SER A 253 27.28 13.29 6.60
C SER A 253 27.92 14.11 5.48
N THR A 254 27.48 15.35 5.33
CA THR A 254 27.73 16.16 4.11
C THR A 254 28.06 17.61 4.49
N ILE A 255 29.00 18.22 3.79
CA ILE A 255 29.25 19.66 3.83
C ILE A 255 28.75 20.28 2.53
N TYR A 256 28.01 21.36 2.66
CA TYR A 256 27.45 22.14 1.57
C TYR A 256 28.04 23.54 1.56
N ASN A 257 28.30 24.07 0.37
CA ASN A 257 28.70 25.48 0.19
C ASN A 257 27.51 26.44 0.33
N GLU A 258 27.74 27.74 0.12
CA GLU A 258 26.73 28.81 0.21
C GLU A 258 25.61 28.70 -0.83
N SER A 259 25.82 27.92 -1.89
CA SER A 259 24.78 27.62 -2.90
C SER A 259 24.01 26.33 -2.57
N GLY A 260 24.32 25.70 -1.43
CA GLY A 260 23.74 24.44 -0.98
C GLY A 260 24.13 23.25 -1.85
N LEU A 261 25.28 23.33 -2.54
CA LEU A 261 25.84 22.22 -3.29
C LEU A 261 26.82 21.43 -2.41
N PRO A 262 26.78 20.08 -2.44
CA PRO A 262 27.68 19.26 -1.64
C PRO A 262 29.13 19.45 -2.13
N ILE A 263 30.06 19.69 -1.20
CA ILE A 263 31.51 19.81 -1.46
C ILE A 263 32.33 18.75 -0.73
N PHE A 264 31.69 18.01 0.20
CA PHE A 264 32.26 16.86 0.88
C PHE A 264 31.13 15.96 1.36
N GLU A 265 31.26 14.64 1.19
CA GLU A 265 30.25 13.67 1.61
C GLU A 265 30.90 12.37 2.06
N ILE A 266 30.54 11.90 3.26
CA ILE A 266 30.96 10.61 3.79
C ILE A 266 30.07 9.51 3.19
N PRO A 267 30.62 8.36 2.75
CA PRO A 267 29.82 7.24 2.24
C PRO A 267 28.76 6.74 3.23
N ALA A 268 27.65 6.21 2.69
CA ALA A 268 26.58 5.62 3.48
C ALA A 268 27.06 4.39 4.26
N HIS A 269 26.47 4.14 5.44
CA HIS A 269 26.72 2.98 6.29
C HIS A 269 28.18 2.80 6.78
N VAL A 270 29.06 3.79 6.57
CA VAL A 270 30.44 3.76 7.06
C VAL A 270 30.51 4.49 8.41
N SER A 271 30.89 3.77 9.47
CA SER A 271 31.17 4.42 10.74
C SER A 271 32.60 4.96 10.80
N GLY A 272 32.78 6.19 11.28
CA GLY A 272 34.10 6.79 11.45
C GLY A 272 34.05 8.31 11.52
N THR A 273 35.23 8.90 11.65
CA THR A 273 35.42 10.36 11.64
C THR A 273 36.19 10.75 10.39
N SER A 274 35.67 11.69 9.61
CA SER A 274 36.35 12.20 8.43
C SER A 274 36.60 13.70 8.55
N ASP A 275 37.84 14.10 8.30
CA ASP A 275 38.29 15.49 8.41
C ASP A 275 38.11 16.20 7.06
N PHE A 276 37.70 17.47 7.11
CA PHE A 276 37.59 18.37 5.98
C PHE A 276 38.24 19.70 6.33
N LYS A 277 39.12 20.17 5.44
CA LYS A 277 39.73 21.50 5.53
C LYS A 277 39.01 22.43 4.59
N TRP A 278 38.42 23.49 5.13
CA TRP A 278 37.70 24.49 4.36
C TRP A 278 38.61 25.19 3.36
N SER A 279 38.18 25.19 2.09
CA SER A 279 38.80 25.97 1.03
C SER A 279 37.75 26.50 0.06
N SER A 280 37.88 27.77 -0.31
CA SER A 280 37.13 28.43 -1.38
C SER A 280 37.23 27.73 -2.75
N SER A 281 38.23 26.86 -2.94
CA SER A 281 38.45 26.07 -4.16
C SER A 281 37.92 24.63 -4.09
N ALA A 282 37.23 24.25 -3.01
CA ALA A 282 36.71 22.89 -2.84
C ALA A 282 35.77 22.50 -3.99
N PRO A 283 36.01 21.37 -4.67
CA PRO A 283 35.17 20.95 -5.78
C PRO A 283 33.79 20.50 -5.28
N VAL A 284 32.78 20.71 -6.12
CA VAL A 284 31.44 20.15 -5.89
C VAL A 284 31.51 18.62 -6.07
N VAL A 285 30.91 17.89 -5.14
CA VAL A 285 30.74 16.43 -5.23
C VAL A 285 29.81 16.13 -6.40
N PRO A 286 30.23 15.31 -7.38
CA PRO A 286 29.38 14.93 -8.51
C PRO A 286 28.10 14.24 -8.05
N GLU A 287 27.00 14.46 -8.76
CA GLU A 287 25.76 13.72 -8.53
C GLU A 287 26.01 12.22 -8.82
N ARG A 288 25.70 11.36 -7.83
CA ARG A 288 25.87 9.92 -7.96
C ARG A 288 24.79 9.31 -8.85
N GLU A 289 25.14 8.24 -9.56
CA GLU A 289 24.15 7.43 -10.27
C GLU A 289 23.13 6.83 -9.29
N LYS A 290 21.94 6.51 -9.81
CA LYS A 290 20.84 6.02 -8.99
C LYS A 290 21.05 4.55 -8.67
N GLU A 291 21.56 4.26 -7.49
CA GLU A 291 21.77 2.90 -6.98
C GLU A 291 20.66 2.48 -6.00
N ASP A 292 19.41 2.78 -6.38
CA ASP A 292 18.19 2.58 -5.61
C ASP A 292 18.10 1.14 -5.02
N ASP A 293 18.39 0.11 -5.82
CA ASP A 293 18.36 -1.30 -5.37
C ASP A 293 19.50 -1.65 -4.38
N LYS A 294 20.68 -1.04 -4.55
CA LYS A 294 21.82 -1.19 -3.62
C LYS A 294 21.52 -0.56 -2.27
N GLU A 295 20.97 0.66 -2.27
CA GLU A 295 20.58 1.36 -1.04
C GLU A 295 19.59 0.52 -0.22
N LEU A 296 18.60 -0.09 -0.89
CA LEU A 296 17.66 -1.01 -0.25
C LEU A 296 18.34 -2.24 0.34
N PHE A 297 19.26 -2.85 -0.40
CA PHE A 297 20.03 -4.01 0.06
C PHE A 297 20.90 -3.69 1.28
N ASP A 298 21.64 -2.58 1.25
CA ASP A 298 22.51 -2.15 2.35
C ASP A 298 21.69 -1.85 3.63
N ALA A 299 20.53 -1.22 3.48
CA ALA A 299 19.61 -1.00 4.59
C ALA A 299 19.06 -2.31 5.15
N ALA A 300 18.67 -3.26 4.30
CA ALA A 300 18.20 -4.58 4.72
C ALA A 300 19.29 -5.38 5.45
N CYS A 301 20.54 -5.34 4.95
CA CYS A 301 21.68 -5.95 5.61
C CYS A 301 21.96 -5.33 6.98
N SER A 302 21.94 -3.99 7.06
CA SER A 302 22.13 -3.25 8.32
C SER A 302 21.08 -3.63 9.35
N ALA A 303 19.81 -3.70 8.95
CA ALA A 303 18.69 -4.07 9.80
C ALA A 303 18.81 -5.48 10.36
N VAL A 304 19.07 -6.48 9.50
CA VAL A 304 19.24 -7.87 9.92
C VAL A 304 20.46 -8.01 10.83
N SER A 305 21.60 -7.44 10.44
CA SER A 305 22.85 -7.52 11.21
C SER A 305 22.66 -6.95 12.61
N ASN A 306 22.04 -5.77 12.73
CA ASN A 306 21.82 -5.13 14.02
C ASN A 306 20.80 -5.90 14.88
N PHE A 307 19.71 -6.39 14.30
CA PHE A 307 18.70 -7.18 15.02
C PHE A 307 19.34 -8.39 15.73
N PHE A 308 20.32 -9.05 15.09
CA PHE A 308 21.03 -10.19 15.68
C PHE A 308 22.31 -9.82 16.45
N LYS A 309 22.79 -8.56 16.40
CA LYS A 309 24.07 -8.12 17.01
C LYS A 309 24.14 -8.39 18.51
N ASN A 310 23.03 -8.22 19.23
CA ASN A 310 22.96 -8.42 20.68
C ASN A 310 22.61 -9.85 21.11
N ILE A 311 22.29 -10.72 20.15
CA ILE A 311 22.07 -12.14 20.42
C ILE A 311 23.44 -12.83 20.51
N PRO A 312 23.67 -13.73 21.48
CA PRO A 312 24.92 -14.50 21.54
C PRO A 312 25.22 -15.20 20.21
N PRO A 313 26.45 -15.13 19.66
CA PRO A 313 26.77 -15.63 18.33
C PRO A 313 26.26 -17.05 18.04
N GLU A 314 26.36 -17.97 19.01
CA GLU A 314 25.93 -19.36 18.90
C GLU A 314 24.40 -19.55 18.78
N LYS A 315 23.63 -18.51 19.13
CA LYS A 315 22.16 -18.46 19.04
C LYS A 315 21.64 -17.69 17.84
N ARG A 316 22.52 -17.08 17.02
CA ARG A 316 22.13 -16.30 15.81
C ARG A 316 21.73 -17.21 14.65
N LYS A 317 20.83 -18.17 14.91
CA LYS A 317 20.34 -19.13 13.93
C LYS A 317 18.92 -18.78 13.52
N VAL A 318 18.64 -18.88 12.23
CA VAL A 318 17.35 -18.58 11.63
C VAL A 318 16.81 -19.81 10.91
N VAL A 319 15.59 -20.21 11.29
CA VAL A 319 14.80 -21.22 10.60
C VAL A 319 13.78 -20.50 9.72
N ILE A 320 13.83 -20.76 8.42
CA ILE A 320 12.97 -20.09 7.44
C ILE A 320 12.10 -21.10 6.70
N GLY A 321 10.81 -20.81 6.61
CA GLY A 321 9.90 -21.55 5.73
C GLY A 321 10.25 -21.28 4.28
N LEU A 322 10.76 -22.29 3.57
CA LEU A 322 11.26 -22.16 2.20
C LEU A 322 10.24 -22.72 1.21
N SER A 323 9.37 -21.84 0.70
CA SER A 323 8.29 -22.23 -0.24
C SER A 323 8.78 -22.30 -1.69
N GLY A 324 9.88 -21.61 -2.01
CA GLY A 324 10.39 -21.44 -3.38
C GLY A 324 9.83 -20.22 -4.11
N GLY A 325 8.79 -19.58 -3.55
CA GLY A 325 8.31 -18.27 -4.02
C GLY A 325 9.30 -17.15 -3.67
N ILE A 326 9.20 -16.05 -4.41
CA ILE A 326 10.17 -14.94 -4.36
C ILE A 326 10.43 -14.41 -2.94
N ASP A 327 9.41 -14.24 -2.10
CA ASP A 327 9.61 -13.59 -0.80
C ASP A 327 10.47 -14.46 0.14
N SER A 328 10.16 -15.76 0.24
CA SER A 328 10.98 -16.69 1.03
C SER A 328 12.38 -16.85 0.46
N ALA A 329 12.53 -16.80 -0.87
CA ALA A 329 13.81 -16.91 -1.54
C ALA A 329 14.71 -15.69 -1.25
N SER A 330 14.17 -14.49 -1.41
CA SER A 330 14.85 -13.22 -1.11
C SER A 330 15.25 -13.12 0.35
N SER A 331 14.33 -13.42 1.29
CA SER A 331 14.65 -13.45 2.72
C SER A 331 15.78 -14.43 3.03
N THR A 332 15.74 -15.65 2.47
CA THR A 332 16.77 -16.66 2.71
C THR A 332 18.15 -16.20 2.21
N ALA A 333 18.22 -15.69 0.98
CA ALA A 333 19.46 -15.18 0.41
C ALA A 333 20.01 -13.99 1.22
N LEU A 334 19.14 -13.10 1.70
CA LEU A 334 19.56 -11.98 2.55
C LEU A 334 20.11 -12.47 3.90
N TYR A 335 19.42 -13.39 4.58
CA TYR A 335 19.89 -13.93 5.86
C TYR A 335 21.21 -14.69 5.70
N VAL A 336 21.41 -15.43 4.61
CA VAL A 336 22.69 -16.12 4.35
C VAL A 336 23.83 -15.11 4.14
N ASN A 337 23.57 -14.03 3.40
CA ASN A 337 24.56 -12.97 3.19
C ASN A 337 25.01 -12.33 4.51
N VAL A 338 24.08 -12.12 5.45
CA VAL A 338 24.35 -11.40 6.70
C VAL A 338 24.85 -12.31 7.82
N LEU A 339 24.25 -13.49 8.01
CA LEU A 339 24.51 -14.39 9.15
C LEU A 339 25.44 -15.56 8.79
N GLY A 340 25.69 -15.78 7.50
CA GLY A 340 26.39 -16.95 6.98
C GLY A 340 25.50 -18.18 6.85
N LYS A 341 25.84 -19.06 5.91
CA LYS A 341 25.05 -20.26 5.57
C LYS A 341 24.82 -21.22 6.75
N GLU A 342 25.77 -21.35 7.67
CA GLU A 342 25.66 -22.24 8.83
C GLU A 342 24.60 -21.77 9.85
N SER A 343 24.23 -20.50 9.77
CA SER A 343 23.25 -19.86 10.63
C SER A 343 21.83 -19.94 10.07
N VAL A 344 21.65 -20.44 8.83
CA VAL A 344 20.35 -20.43 8.14
C VAL A 344 19.93 -21.86 7.81
N ILE A 345 18.69 -22.21 8.18
CA ILE A 345 18.09 -23.52 7.91
C ILE A 345 16.78 -23.32 7.15
N GLY A 346 16.71 -23.84 5.93
CA GLY A 346 15.50 -23.83 5.12
C GLY A 346 14.65 -25.07 5.39
N ILE A 347 13.37 -24.88 5.67
CA ILE A 347 12.41 -25.98 5.83
C ILE A 347 11.29 -25.83 4.79
N ASN A 348 11.19 -26.81 3.90
CA ASN A 348 10.05 -26.93 2.98
C ASN A 348 8.97 -27.81 3.60
N MET A 349 7.72 -27.34 3.57
CA MET A 349 6.59 -27.98 4.27
C MET A 349 5.42 -28.28 3.32
N PRO A 350 5.59 -29.29 2.44
CA PRO A 350 4.68 -29.53 1.32
C PRO A 350 3.38 -30.24 1.74
N MET A 351 2.39 -30.10 0.86
CA MET A 351 1.14 -30.87 0.82
C MET A 351 1.00 -31.52 -0.57
N PRO A 352 0.11 -32.51 -0.77
CA PRO A 352 -0.08 -33.15 -2.08
C PRO A 352 -0.51 -32.19 -3.20
N ALA A 353 -1.13 -31.05 -2.84
CA ALA A 353 -1.57 -30.03 -3.79
C ALA A 353 -0.48 -29.01 -4.14
N SER A 354 0.69 -29.09 -3.51
CA SER A 354 1.74 -28.09 -3.63
C SER A 354 2.40 -28.07 -5.01
N ASN A 355 2.81 -26.88 -5.47
CA ASN A 355 3.44 -26.67 -6.78
C ASN A 355 4.84 -27.33 -6.84
N PRO A 356 5.06 -28.37 -7.66
CA PRO A 356 6.35 -29.04 -7.77
C PRO A 356 7.47 -28.14 -8.31
N ILE A 357 7.15 -27.13 -9.13
CA ILE A 357 8.13 -26.20 -9.69
C ILE A 357 8.74 -25.37 -8.56
N LEU A 358 7.90 -24.80 -7.70
CA LEU A 358 8.36 -24.02 -6.55
C LEU A 358 9.06 -24.89 -5.50
N GLN A 359 8.63 -26.14 -5.30
CA GLN A 359 9.38 -27.08 -4.43
C GLN A 359 10.79 -27.35 -4.93
N ASN A 360 10.96 -27.53 -6.25
CA ASN A 360 12.28 -27.70 -6.85
C ASN A 360 13.10 -26.42 -6.72
N ALA A 361 12.50 -25.24 -6.92
CA ALA A 361 13.16 -23.96 -6.71
C ALA A 361 13.62 -23.77 -5.26
N ALA A 362 12.81 -24.17 -4.26
CA ALA A 362 13.21 -24.14 -2.86
C ALA A 362 14.46 -25.01 -2.59
N LYS A 363 14.49 -26.21 -3.16
CA LYS A 363 15.63 -27.12 -3.06
C LYS A 363 16.88 -26.55 -3.77
N GLU A 364 16.73 -26.08 -5.01
CA GLU A 364 17.81 -25.50 -5.80
C GLU A 364 18.43 -24.29 -5.09
N LEU A 365 17.59 -23.38 -4.55
CA LEU A 365 18.05 -22.26 -3.76
C LEU A 365 18.91 -22.70 -2.57
N ALA A 366 18.45 -23.72 -1.82
CA ALA A 366 19.17 -24.20 -0.66
C ALA A 366 20.53 -24.82 -1.04
N GLU A 367 20.58 -25.56 -2.15
CA GLU A 367 21.81 -26.11 -2.73
C GLU A 367 22.76 -24.98 -3.19
N ASN A 368 22.22 -23.98 -3.89
CA ASN A 368 22.97 -22.83 -4.38
C ASN A 368 23.61 -22.02 -3.26
N LEU A 369 22.91 -21.85 -2.13
CA LEU A 369 23.40 -21.13 -0.95
C LEU A 369 24.24 -22.02 -0.02
N GLY A 370 24.17 -23.34 -0.17
CA GLY A 370 24.85 -24.31 0.68
C GLY A 370 24.33 -24.34 2.12
N ILE A 371 23.03 -24.10 2.31
CA ILE A 371 22.39 -24.13 3.63
C ILE A 371 21.84 -25.51 3.97
N LYS A 372 21.58 -25.76 5.26
CA LYS A 372 20.85 -26.96 5.67
C LYS A 372 19.41 -26.86 5.17
N TYR A 373 18.94 -27.92 4.50
CA TYR A 373 17.60 -28.02 3.93
C TYR A 373 16.89 -29.26 4.45
N GLU A 374 15.66 -29.09 4.94
CA GLU A 374 14.81 -30.19 5.40
C GLU A 374 13.43 -30.12 4.72
N VAL A 375 12.86 -31.29 4.43
CA VAL A 375 11.50 -31.40 3.90
C VAL A 375 10.64 -32.08 4.97
N ILE A 376 9.64 -31.37 5.48
CA ILE A 376 8.74 -31.84 6.54
C ILE A 376 7.29 -31.73 6.03
N PRO A 377 6.74 -32.78 5.40
CA PRO A 377 5.36 -32.77 4.94
C PRO A 377 4.36 -32.60 6.09
N ILE A 378 3.35 -31.76 5.90
CA ILE A 378 2.39 -31.41 6.98
C ILE A 378 1.07 -32.18 6.90
N SER A 379 0.92 -33.07 5.92
CA SER A 379 -0.35 -33.74 5.61
C SER A 379 -0.93 -34.51 6.79
N THR A 380 -0.09 -35.24 7.52
CA THR A 380 -0.53 -36.01 8.69
C THR A 380 -1.02 -35.09 9.81
N ASN A 381 -0.25 -34.04 10.14
CA ASN A 381 -0.58 -33.09 11.20
C ASN A 381 -1.89 -32.36 10.90
N VAL A 382 -2.05 -31.90 9.66
CA VAL A 382 -3.26 -31.20 9.21
C VAL A 382 -4.46 -32.14 9.22
N ALA A 383 -4.32 -33.37 8.71
CA ALA A 383 -5.42 -34.33 8.67
C ALA A 383 -5.91 -34.72 10.07
N LEU A 384 -5.00 -35.02 11.01
CA LEU A 384 -5.36 -35.37 12.39
C LEU A 384 -6.08 -34.22 13.10
N CYS A 385 -5.54 -33.00 12.97
CA CYS A 385 -6.16 -31.82 13.58
C CYS A 385 -7.51 -31.49 12.94
N ALA A 386 -7.63 -31.64 11.62
CA ALA A 386 -8.88 -31.42 10.90
C ALA A 386 -9.97 -32.42 11.33
N ASP A 387 -9.62 -33.70 11.47
CA ASP A 387 -10.54 -34.75 11.95
C ASP A 387 -11.00 -34.47 13.39
N GLN A 388 -10.06 -34.19 14.29
CA GLN A 388 -10.34 -33.88 15.70
C GLN A 388 -11.27 -32.67 15.87
N LEU A 389 -11.12 -31.65 15.01
CA LEU A 389 -11.88 -30.40 15.08
C LEU A 389 -13.12 -30.39 14.15
N GLY A 390 -13.34 -31.43 13.36
CA GLY A 390 -14.40 -31.46 12.34
C GLY A 390 -14.23 -30.42 11.22
N VAL A 391 -13.00 -30.01 10.91
CA VAL A 391 -12.70 -29.01 9.85
C VAL A 391 -12.76 -29.69 8.48
N LYS A 392 -13.66 -29.22 7.62
CA LYS A 392 -13.84 -29.79 6.28
C LYS A 392 -12.69 -29.41 5.34
N ALA A 393 -12.13 -30.41 4.65
CA ALA A 393 -11.17 -30.21 3.57
C ALA A 393 -11.73 -29.25 2.50
N GLY A 394 -10.87 -28.36 2.00
CA GLY A 394 -11.25 -27.34 1.00
C GLY A 394 -11.96 -26.10 1.57
N SER A 395 -12.24 -26.05 2.89
CA SER A 395 -12.73 -24.83 3.54
C SER A 395 -11.59 -23.84 3.82
N LEU A 396 -11.91 -22.55 3.97
CA LEU A 396 -10.95 -21.54 4.42
C LEU A 396 -10.32 -21.90 5.78
N ALA A 397 -11.07 -22.57 6.67
CA ALA A 397 -10.54 -23.04 7.94
C ALA A 397 -9.44 -24.11 7.75
N TYR A 398 -9.60 -24.99 6.75
CA TYR A 398 -8.59 -26.00 6.39
C TYR A 398 -7.35 -25.37 5.74
N GLU A 399 -7.52 -24.37 4.87
CA GLU A 399 -6.42 -23.57 4.32
C GLU A 399 -5.63 -22.87 5.45
N ASN A 400 -6.32 -22.21 6.38
CA ASN A 400 -5.68 -21.58 7.53
C ASN A 400 -5.00 -22.59 8.48
N LEU A 401 -5.58 -23.79 8.65
CA LEU A 401 -4.97 -24.85 9.46
C LEU A 401 -3.61 -25.30 8.88
N GLN A 402 -3.48 -25.37 7.55
CA GLN A 402 -2.20 -25.66 6.89
C GLN A 402 -1.16 -24.59 7.24
N ALA A 403 -1.50 -23.30 7.08
CA ALA A 403 -0.60 -22.20 7.38
C ALA A 403 -0.14 -22.17 8.85
N ARG A 404 -1.05 -22.40 9.80
CA ARG A 404 -0.73 -22.48 11.25
C ARG A 404 0.16 -23.67 11.58
N THR A 405 -0.09 -24.81 10.96
CA THR A 405 0.73 -26.02 11.15
C THR A 405 2.17 -25.76 10.70
N ARG A 406 2.37 -25.05 9.59
CA ARG A 406 3.72 -24.66 9.12
C ARG A 406 4.44 -23.81 10.16
N MET A 407 3.79 -22.80 10.73
CA MET A 407 4.43 -21.96 11.75
C MET A 407 4.76 -22.72 13.02
N ASN A 408 3.88 -23.62 13.48
CA ASN A 408 4.17 -24.47 14.63
C ASN A 408 5.45 -25.30 14.42
N ILE A 409 5.67 -25.82 13.21
CA ILE A 409 6.89 -26.55 12.86
C ILE A 409 8.10 -25.61 12.90
N LEU A 410 8.04 -24.46 12.21
CA LEU A 410 9.16 -23.51 12.18
C LEU A 410 9.55 -23.03 13.58
N ALA A 411 8.56 -22.66 14.40
CA ALA A 411 8.77 -22.22 15.77
C ALA A 411 9.39 -23.33 16.63
N THR A 412 8.90 -24.57 16.51
CA THR A 412 9.43 -25.73 17.24
C THR A 412 10.87 -26.04 16.84
N CYS A 413 11.16 -26.05 15.54
CA CYS A 413 12.51 -26.29 15.00
C CYS A 413 13.48 -25.17 15.43
N ALA A 414 13.06 -23.91 15.38
CA ALA A 414 13.85 -22.78 15.86
C ALA A 414 14.18 -22.93 17.36
N GLN A 415 13.19 -23.27 18.18
CA GLN A 415 13.39 -23.49 19.61
C GLN A 415 14.35 -24.65 19.90
N GLN A 416 14.27 -25.73 19.12
CA GLN A 416 15.13 -26.91 19.30
C GLN A 416 16.62 -26.59 19.11
N ILE A 417 16.96 -25.65 18.22
CA ILE A 417 18.34 -25.25 17.94
C ILE A 417 18.79 -24.01 18.71
N GLY A 418 17.91 -23.45 19.56
CA GLY A 418 18.14 -22.20 20.28
C GLY A 418 18.20 -20.96 19.37
N GLY A 419 17.51 -21.00 18.23
CA GLY A 419 17.44 -19.93 17.24
C GLY A 419 16.05 -19.30 17.14
N PHE A 420 15.79 -18.65 16.01
CA PHE A 420 14.57 -17.87 15.71
C PHE A 420 13.95 -18.32 14.38
N PHE A 421 12.68 -18.00 14.16
CA PHE A 421 12.03 -18.18 12.86
C PHE A 421 11.50 -16.84 12.35
N THR A 422 11.36 -16.69 11.04
CA THR A 422 11.10 -15.40 10.39
C THR A 422 9.79 -15.38 9.63
N ALA A 423 9.23 -14.19 9.47
CA ALA A 423 8.11 -13.95 8.59
C ALA A 423 8.62 -13.46 7.23
N ASN A 424 7.99 -13.94 6.15
CA ASN A 424 8.41 -13.64 4.78
C ASN A 424 7.37 -12.82 4.01
N PHE A 425 6.31 -12.31 4.66
CA PHE A 425 5.32 -11.51 3.96
C PHE A 425 5.90 -10.15 3.54
N ASN A 426 5.34 -9.60 2.46
CA ASN A 426 5.63 -8.24 2.01
C ASN A 426 4.52 -7.25 2.39
N LYS A 427 4.73 -5.97 2.08
CA LYS A 427 3.84 -4.88 2.45
C LYS A 427 2.44 -5.02 1.87
N VAL A 428 2.29 -5.56 0.66
CA VAL A 428 0.97 -5.68 0.02
C VAL A 428 0.13 -6.75 0.69
N GLU A 429 0.74 -7.91 1.00
CA GLU A 429 0.10 -8.96 1.79
C GLU A 429 -0.29 -8.45 3.17
N GLN A 430 0.59 -7.68 3.84
CA GLN A 430 0.29 -7.07 5.13
C GLN A 430 -0.85 -6.04 5.02
N ALA A 431 -0.84 -5.19 4.00
CA ALA A 431 -1.84 -4.14 3.78
C ALA A 431 -3.23 -4.73 3.61
N PHE A 432 -3.37 -5.73 2.73
CA PHE A 432 -4.65 -6.37 2.45
C PHE A 432 -4.97 -7.56 3.36
N GLY A 433 -4.10 -7.85 4.34
CA GLY A 433 -4.22 -8.99 5.24
C GLY A 433 -4.31 -10.33 4.52
N TYR A 434 -3.62 -10.43 3.39
CA TYR A 434 -3.51 -11.66 2.60
C TYR A 434 -2.48 -12.59 3.25
N GLY A 435 -2.85 -13.09 4.42
CA GLY A 435 -2.06 -13.95 5.28
C GLY A 435 -2.92 -14.52 6.39
N THR A 436 -2.49 -15.60 7.00
CA THR A 436 -3.18 -16.30 8.08
C THR A 436 -2.72 -15.77 9.43
N LEU A 437 -3.65 -15.29 10.26
CA LEU A 437 -3.36 -15.01 11.66
C LEU A 437 -3.05 -16.33 12.40
N GLY A 438 -1.95 -16.38 13.14
CA GLY A 438 -1.43 -17.65 13.66
C GLY A 438 -0.52 -18.40 12.68
N GLY A 439 -0.37 -17.88 11.45
CA GLY A 439 0.27 -18.55 10.32
C GLY A 439 1.41 -17.71 9.76
N ASP A 440 1.57 -17.71 8.44
CA ASP A 440 2.62 -17.03 7.67
C ASP A 440 2.91 -15.54 7.97
N MET A 441 2.08 -14.89 8.79
CA MET A 441 2.33 -13.57 9.36
C MET A 441 3.16 -13.56 10.65
N GLU A 442 3.60 -14.72 11.16
CA GLU A 442 4.36 -14.87 12.39
C GLU A 442 5.87 -15.02 12.17
N GLY A 443 6.66 -14.50 13.11
CA GLY A 443 8.13 -14.60 13.09
C GLY A 443 8.76 -13.65 14.11
N CYS A 444 10.09 -13.61 14.17
CA CYS A 444 10.82 -12.64 14.98
C CYS A 444 11.02 -11.29 14.25
N LEU A 445 11.06 -11.33 12.91
CA LEU A 445 11.32 -10.18 12.05
C LEU A 445 10.66 -10.42 10.68
N ALA A 446 10.00 -9.40 10.14
CA ALA A 446 9.51 -9.34 8.76
C ALA A 446 10.34 -8.31 7.97
N VAL A 447 11.50 -8.75 7.47
CA VAL A 447 12.45 -7.86 6.77
C VAL A 447 11.88 -7.27 5.47
N LEU A 448 10.99 -8.00 4.81
CA LEU A 448 10.30 -7.57 3.59
C LEU A 448 8.97 -6.84 3.87
N GLY A 449 8.57 -6.72 5.15
CA GLY A 449 7.22 -6.30 5.54
C GLY A 449 6.84 -4.88 5.12
N ASP A 450 7.80 -4.02 4.80
CA ASP A 450 7.57 -2.67 4.27
C ASP A 450 7.98 -2.51 2.79
N MET A 451 8.31 -3.60 2.10
CA MET A 451 8.59 -3.62 0.67
C MET A 451 7.33 -4.02 -0.10
N VAL A 452 6.97 -3.31 -1.18
CA VAL A 452 5.98 -3.83 -2.13
C VAL A 452 6.57 -4.97 -2.96
N LYS A 453 5.75 -5.81 -3.59
CA LYS A 453 6.25 -7.03 -4.24
C LYS A 453 7.29 -6.74 -5.32
N ARG A 454 7.11 -5.65 -6.09
CA ARG A 454 8.13 -5.15 -7.02
C ARG A 454 9.51 -4.96 -6.37
N GLU A 455 9.59 -4.36 -5.20
CA GLU A 455 10.87 -4.13 -4.50
C GLU A 455 11.51 -5.44 -4.05
N VAL A 456 10.70 -6.44 -3.68
CA VAL A 456 11.20 -7.78 -3.36
C VAL A 456 11.86 -8.44 -4.58
N TYR A 457 11.27 -8.29 -5.78
CA TYR A 457 11.88 -8.75 -7.03
C TYR A 457 13.17 -8.01 -7.35
N GLN A 458 13.20 -6.68 -7.18
CA GLN A 458 14.40 -5.88 -7.43
C GLN A 458 15.53 -6.26 -6.47
N LEU A 459 15.23 -6.46 -5.18
CA LEU A 459 16.18 -6.93 -4.19
C LEU A 459 16.75 -8.32 -4.56
N ALA A 460 15.91 -9.23 -5.03
CA ALA A 460 16.32 -10.56 -5.48
C ALA A 460 17.26 -10.51 -6.70
N ASP A 461 16.89 -9.71 -7.71
CA ASP A 461 17.70 -9.51 -8.92
C ASP A 461 19.05 -8.90 -8.58
N TYR A 462 19.05 -7.84 -7.75
CA TYR A 462 20.26 -7.19 -7.27
C TYR A 462 21.18 -8.17 -6.52
N MET A 463 20.63 -9.01 -5.63
CA MET A 463 21.42 -10.03 -4.94
C MET A 463 22.05 -11.03 -5.93
N ASN A 464 21.29 -11.54 -6.90
CA ASN A 464 21.84 -12.46 -7.90
C ASN A 464 22.98 -11.81 -8.71
N ARG A 465 22.77 -10.59 -9.21
CA ARG A 465 23.73 -9.90 -10.09
C ARG A 465 24.96 -9.36 -9.38
N GLU A 466 24.76 -8.59 -8.32
CA GLU A 466 25.81 -7.74 -7.74
C GLU A 466 26.40 -8.33 -6.45
N VAL A 467 25.59 -9.04 -5.65
CA VAL A 467 26.03 -9.57 -4.35
C VAL A 467 26.65 -10.97 -4.50
N TYR A 468 25.92 -11.88 -5.15
CA TYR A 468 26.37 -13.25 -5.35
C TYR A 468 27.12 -13.46 -6.67
N GLY A 469 26.95 -12.55 -7.64
CA GLY A 469 27.58 -12.64 -8.97
C GLY A 469 27.13 -13.85 -9.79
N ARG A 470 26.04 -14.50 -9.40
CA ARG A 470 25.45 -15.68 -10.03
C ARG A 470 24.00 -15.85 -9.57
N GLN A 471 23.24 -16.65 -10.32
CA GLN A 471 21.86 -17.00 -9.98
C GLN A 471 21.82 -17.94 -8.76
N VAL A 472 21.75 -17.38 -7.55
CA VAL A 472 21.49 -18.15 -6.33
C VAL A 472 20.00 -18.34 -6.08
N ILE A 473 19.22 -17.29 -6.34
CA ILE A 473 17.75 -17.33 -6.37
C ILE A 473 17.33 -17.86 -7.74
N PRO A 474 16.67 -19.03 -7.81
CA PRO A 474 16.31 -19.65 -9.08
C PRO A 474 15.35 -18.80 -9.92
N GLN A 475 15.47 -18.87 -11.24
CA GLN A 475 14.60 -18.16 -12.18
C GLN A 475 13.11 -18.50 -11.98
N ALA A 476 12.81 -19.75 -11.59
CA ALA A 476 11.44 -20.17 -11.28
C ALA A 476 10.79 -19.33 -10.16
N SER A 477 11.57 -18.81 -9.20
CA SER A 477 11.04 -17.90 -8.17
C SER A 477 10.62 -16.54 -8.74
N PHE A 478 11.14 -16.15 -9.91
CA PHE A 478 10.77 -14.92 -10.62
C PHE A 478 9.59 -15.13 -11.57
N ASP A 479 9.56 -16.26 -12.25
CA ASP A 479 8.63 -16.51 -13.36
C ASP A 479 7.28 -17.08 -12.88
N GLU A 480 7.27 -17.85 -11.79
CA GLU A 480 6.05 -18.46 -11.28
C GLU A 480 5.14 -17.40 -10.64
N PRO A 481 3.83 -17.39 -10.96
CA PRO A 481 2.89 -16.47 -10.32
C PRO A 481 2.87 -16.63 -8.79
N PRO A 482 2.88 -15.53 -8.02
CA PRO A 482 2.75 -15.57 -6.56
C PRO A 482 1.52 -16.37 -6.10
N THR A 483 1.73 -17.20 -5.08
CA THR A 483 0.71 -18.12 -4.56
C THR A 483 1.00 -18.54 -3.12
N ALA A 484 -0.06 -18.68 -2.30
CA ALA A 484 0.01 -19.28 -0.97
C ALA A 484 0.09 -20.83 -0.99
N ASP A 485 -0.11 -21.46 -2.15
CA ASP A 485 0.03 -22.91 -2.36
C ASP A 485 -0.76 -23.78 -1.34
N LEU A 486 -1.98 -23.33 -0.98
CA LEU A 486 -2.87 -24.02 -0.02
C LEU A 486 -3.90 -24.91 -0.72
N LYS A 487 -4.14 -24.66 -2.00
CA LYS A 487 -4.99 -25.47 -2.89
C LYS A 487 -4.43 -25.47 -4.32
N LYS A 488 -4.76 -26.53 -5.07
CA LYS A 488 -4.28 -26.75 -6.43
C LYS A 488 -4.67 -25.59 -7.35
N GLY A 489 -3.70 -25.00 -8.05
CA GLY A 489 -3.90 -23.93 -9.02
C GLY A 489 -4.20 -22.55 -8.42
N GLN A 490 -4.00 -22.38 -7.11
CA GLN A 490 -4.14 -21.08 -6.44
C GLN A 490 -3.14 -20.05 -7.00
N LYS A 491 -3.60 -18.81 -7.13
CA LYS A 491 -2.78 -17.63 -7.40
C LYS A 491 -3.27 -16.49 -6.52
N ASP A 492 -2.37 -15.57 -6.19
CA ASP A 492 -2.73 -14.37 -5.46
C ASP A 492 -3.60 -13.45 -6.33
N PRO A 493 -4.60 -12.77 -5.75
CA PRO A 493 -5.57 -11.98 -6.52
C PRO A 493 -5.07 -10.57 -6.86
N PHE A 494 -3.75 -10.32 -6.84
CA PHE A 494 -3.18 -8.99 -6.98
C PHE A 494 -2.33 -8.88 -8.26
N ASP A 495 -2.50 -7.78 -8.98
CA ASP A 495 -1.53 -7.32 -9.97
C ASP A 495 -0.29 -6.73 -9.27
N TYR A 496 0.67 -7.60 -9.00
CA TYR A 496 2.01 -7.27 -8.52
C TYR A 496 2.90 -6.75 -9.64
N GLY A 497 3.86 -5.88 -9.30
CA GLY A 497 4.94 -5.52 -10.20
C GLY A 497 6.02 -6.60 -10.26
N ASN A 498 7.00 -6.37 -11.14
CA ASN A 498 8.24 -7.16 -11.23
C ASN A 498 9.42 -6.20 -11.43
N VAL A 499 10.61 -6.73 -11.71
CA VAL A 499 11.82 -5.93 -11.92
C VAL A 499 11.59 -4.79 -12.94
N GLN A 500 10.86 -5.06 -14.01
CA GLN A 500 10.69 -4.15 -15.15
C GLN A 500 9.43 -3.27 -15.07
N ARG A 501 8.35 -3.73 -14.44
CA ARG A 501 7.06 -3.01 -14.42
C ARG A 501 6.52 -2.79 -13.01
N ARG A 502 5.75 -1.71 -12.84
CA ARG A 502 4.91 -1.50 -11.65
C ARG A 502 3.63 -2.33 -11.72
N GLY A 503 3.14 -2.76 -10.57
CA GLY A 503 1.84 -3.41 -10.43
C GLY A 503 0.81 -2.45 -9.87
N TYR A 504 -0.42 -2.52 -10.36
CA TYR A 504 -1.51 -1.66 -9.88
C TYR A 504 -1.71 -1.76 -8.36
N HIS A 505 -1.64 -2.97 -7.79
CA HIS A 505 -1.89 -3.16 -6.35
C HIS A 505 -0.69 -2.80 -5.47
N ASP A 506 0.54 -2.91 -6.00
CA ASP A 506 1.73 -2.38 -5.33
C ASP A 506 1.59 -0.86 -5.14
N GLU A 507 1.25 -0.15 -6.23
CA GLU A 507 1.10 1.30 -6.22
C GLU A 507 -0.16 1.75 -5.48
N MET A 508 -1.23 0.95 -5.47
CA MET A 508 -2.40 1.20 -4.63
C MET A 508 -2.02 1.21 -3.15
N VAL A 509 -1.24 0.23 -2.68
CA VAL A 509 -0.79 0.17 -1.29
C VAL A 509 0.07 1.39 -0.96
N ARG A 510 1.01 1.78 -1.84
CA ARG A 510 1.78 3.02 -1.66
C ARG A 510 0.89 4.26 -1.58
N ALA A 511 -0.12 4.35 -2.45
CA ALA A 511 -1.06 5.46 -2.45
C ALA A 511 -1.82 5.54 -1.11
N PHE A 512 -2.33 4.41 -0.60
CA PHE A 512 -3.03 4.33 0.69
C PHE A 512 -2.11 4.68 1.87
N THR A 513 -0.87 4.18 1.87
CA THR A 513 0.04 4.35 3.01
C THR A 513 0.88 5.63 2.91
N GLU A 514 1.73 5.73 1.90
CA GLU A 514 2.78 6.75 1.78
C GLU A 514 2.23 8.12 1.39
N PHE A 515 1.18 8.15 0.57
CA PHE A 515 0.61 9.37 0.02
C PHE A 515 -0.79 9.71 0.55
N ARG A 516 -1.32 8.87 1.46
CA ARG A 516 -2.63 9.05 2.10
C ARG A 516 -3.76 9.31 1.09
N ARG A 517 -3.73 8.65 -0.06
CA ARG A 517 -4.80 8.67 -1.05
C ARG A 517 -5.90 7.71 -0.61
N ASP A 518 -7.14 8.07 -0.93
CA ASP A 518 -8.35 7.35 -0.55
C ASP A 518 -9.17 7.00 -1.80
N PRO A 519 -10.27 6.24 -1.67
CA PRO A 519 -11.11 5.90 -2.82
C PRO A 519 -11.64 7.11 -3.61
N GLU A 520 -11.87 8.25 -2.95
CA GLU A 520 -12.31 9.48 -3.61
C GLU A 520 -11.24 10.01 -4.57
N TRP A 521 -9.97 10.01 -4.15
CA TRP A 521 -8.86 10.37 -5.01
C TRP A 521 -8.73 9.41 -6.20
N PHE A 522 -8.82 8.09 -5.95
CA PHE A 522 -8.71 7.07 -6.99
C PHE A 522 -9.78 7.24 -8.08
N ILE A 523 -11.05 7.41 -7.69
CA ILE A 523 -12.13 7.57 -8.66
C ILE A 523 -12.00 8.90 -9.41
N GLY A 524 -11.57 9.98 -8.77
CA GLY A 524 -11.29 11.25 -9.45
C GLY A 524 -10.17 11.14 -10.49
N MET A 525 -9.08 10.43 -10.19
CA MET A 525 -7.99 10.19 -11.13
C MET A 525 -8.38 9.23 -12.26
N TYR A 526 -9.22 8.23 -11.97
CA TYR A 526 -9.77 7.31 -12.96
C TYR A 526 -10.65 8.06 -13.97
N THR A 527 -11.64 8.82 -13.50
CA THR A 527 -12.57 9.58 -14.35
C THR A 527 -11.88 10.66 -15.18
N SER A 528 -10.77 11.21 -14.70
CA SER A 528 -9.97 12.19 -15.45
C SER A 528 -8.95 11.56 -16.41
N GLY A 529 -8.83 10.22 -16.45
CA GLY A 529 -7.87 9.50 -17.29
C GLY A 529 -6.41 9.66 -16.86
N LYS A 530 -6.15 10.13 -15.64
CA LYS A 530 -4.79 10.44 -15.13
C LYS A 530 -4.21 9.36 -14.22
N LEU A 531 -5.01 8.38 -13.81
CA LEU A 531 -4.62 7.39 -12.81
C LEU A 531 -3.34 6.62 -13.18
N GLU A 532 -3.18 6.20 -14.43
CA GLU A 532 -1.96 5.48 -14.87
C GLU A 532 -0.71 6.34 -14.72
N GLY A 533 -0.77 7.62 -15.09
CA GLY A 533 0.37 8.54 -14.98
C GLY A 533 0.75 8.81 -13.52
N GLU A 534 -0.24 9.02 -12.66
CA GLU A 534 -0.03 9.26 -11.22
C GLU A 534 0.58 8.04 -10.52
N LEU A 535 0.12 6.83 -10.87
CA LEU A 535 0.66 5.57 -10.34
C LEU A 535 1.90 5.07 -11.11
N LYS A 536 2.31 5.78 -12.18
CA LYS A 536 3.43 5.42 -13.06
C LYS A 536 3.32 4.01 -13.65
N LEU A 537 2.10 3.60 -13.99
CA LEU A 537 1.82 2.30 -14.61
C LEU A 537 2.10 2.35 -16.12
N ASP A 538 2.34 1.18 -16.71
CA ASP A 538 2.42 1.07 -18.17
C ASP A 538 1.08 1.46 -18.80
N SER A 539 1.13 2.12 -19.96
CA SER A 539 -0.08 2.58 -20.65
C SER A 539 -1.03 1.43 -20.97
N GLY A 540 -2.32 1.62 -20.66
CA GLY A 540 -3.38 0.63 -20.88
C GLY A 540 -3.50 -0.44 -19.79
N THR A 541 -2.70 -0.38 -18.72
CA THR A 541 -2.79 -1.28 -17.56
C THR A 541 -4.17 -1.24 -16.92
N ILE A 542 -4.73 -0.05 -16.66
CA ILE A 542 -6.03 0.10 -16.00
C ILE A 542 -7.14 -0.48 -16.86
N LYS A 543 -7.16 -0.19 -18.17
CA LYS A 543 -8.14 -0.75 -19.10
C LYS A 543 -8.04 -2.27 -19.23
N ARG A 544 -6.83 -2.83 -19.18
CA ARG A 544 -6.58 -4.28 -19.21
C ARG A 544 -7.10 -4.98 -17.95
N LEU A 545 -6.86 -4.39 -16.79
CA LEU A 545 -7.29 -4.95 -15.50
C LEU A 545 -8.79 -4.76 -15.26
N PHE A 546 -9.31 -3.62 -15.70
CA PHE A 546 -10.68 -3.18 -15.44
C PHE A 546 -11.35 -2.76 -16.75
N PRO A 547 -11.93 -3.72 -17.49
CA PRO A 547 -12.61 -3.44 -18.76
C PRO A 547 -13.80 -2.50 -18.63
N THR A 548 -14.42 -2.43 -17.44
CA THR A 548 -15.57 -1.56 -17.14
C THR A 548 -15.33 -0.74 -15.88
N SER A 549 -15.98 0.42 -15.80
CA SER A 549 -15.96 1.27 -14.61
C SER A 549 -16.45 0.54 -13.35
N LEU A 550 -17.45 -0.36 -13.47
CA LEU A 550 -17.89 -1.20 -12.35
C LEU A 550 -16.81 -2.16 -11.86
N SER A 551 -16.02 -2.76 -12.77
CA SER A 551 -14.94 -3.67 -12.37
C SER A 551 -13.84 -2.92 -11.59
N PHE A 552 -13.51 -1.69 -11.99
CA PHE A 552 -12.59 -0.82 -11.27
C PHE A 552 -13.13 -0.44 -9.89
N VAL A 553 -14.38 0.02 -9.81
CA VAL A 553 -15.00 0.42 -8.53
C VAL A 553 -15.09 -0.76 -7.57
N LYS A 554 -15.47 -1.95 -8.04
CA LYS A 554 -15.54 -3.16 -7.20
C LYS A 554 -14.18 -3.52 -6.63
N ASP A 555 -13.12 -3.42 -7.43
CA ASP A 555 -11.76 -3.69 -6.98
C ASP A 555 -11.30 -2.67 -5.93
N LEU A 556 -11.49 -1.38 -6.21
CA LEU A 556 -11.14 -0.29 -5.30
C LEU A 556 -11.84 -0.42 -3.94
N GLU A 557 -13.15 -0.66 -3.93
CA GLU A 557 -13.92 -0.82 -2.70
C GLU A 557 -13.49 -2.06 -1.92
N LYS A 558 -13.27 -3.17 -2.62
CA LYS A 558 -12.77 -4.42 -2.01
C LYS A 558 -11.43 -4.20 -1.33
N HIS A 559 -10.47 -3.59 -2.01
CA HIS A 559 -9.13 -3.39 -1.46
C HIS A 559 -9.11 -2.36 -0.32
N TRP A 560 -9.96 -1.33 -0.37
CA TRP A 560 -10.17 -0.42 0.76
C TRP A 560 -10.76 -1.13 1.98
N GLN A 561 -11.76 -1.99 1.76
CA GLN A 561 -12.34 -2.82 2.82
C GLN A 561 -11.32 -3.82 3.40
N MET A 562 -10.51 -4.46 2.56
CA MET A 562 -9.43 -5.34 3.00
C MET A 562 -8.38 -4.57 3.81
N PHE A 563 -8.02 -3.36 3.38
CA PHE A 563 -7.04 -2.52 4.06
C PHE A 563 -7.46 -2.23 5.51
N TYR A 564 -8.69 -1.76 5.74
CA TYR A 564 -9.19 -1.49 7.10
C TYR A 564 -9.57 -2.76 7.87
N GLY A 565 -10.19 -3.73 7.20
CA GLY A 565 -10.63 -4.99 7.81
C GLY A 565 -9.49 -5.88 8.29
N SER A 566 -8.27 -5.68 7.77
CA SER A 566 -7.09 -6.52 8.09
C SER A 566 -6.20 -5.95 9.19
N TYR A 567 -6.55 -4.79 9.75
CA TYR A 567 -5.72 -4.10 10.75
C TYR A 567 -5.35 -4.98 11.96
N PHE A 568 -6.29 -5.81 12.44
CA PHE A 568 -6.03 -6.72 13.57
C PHE A 568 -4.87 -7.69 13.33
N LYS A 569 -4.59 -8.06 12.07
CA LYS A 569 -3.43 -8.89 11.71
C LYS A 569 -2.14 -8.08 11.77
N ARG A 570 -2.16 -6.83 11.29
CA ARG A 570 -0.99 -5.92 11.33
C ARG A 570 -0.54 -5.59 12.76
N ILE A 571 -1.48 -5.43 13.69
CA ILE A 571 -1.17 -5.24 15.12
C ILE A 571 -0.50 -6.47 15.74
N GLN A 572 -0.63 -7.66 15.16
CA GLN A 572 -0.02 -8.88 15.67
C GLN A 572 1.24 -9.31 14.89
N ALA A 573 1.46 -8.74 13.71
CA ALA A 573 2.64 -8.99 12.89
C ALA A 573 3.95 -8.62 13.62
N PRO A 574 5.08 -9.29 13.32
CA PRO A 574 6.38 -8.98 13.91
C PRO A 574 6.89 -7.59 13.54
N PRO A 575 8.00 -7.14 14.16
CA PRO A 575 8.68 -5.93 13.75
C PRO A 575 9.02 -5.94 12.24
N VAL A 576 8.90 -4.77 11.61
CA VAL A 576 9.19 -4.54 10.19
C VAL A 576 10.34 -3.54 10.04
N LEU A 577 11.18 -3.76 9.02
CA LEU A 577 12.15 -2.76 8.56
C LEU A 577 11.41 -1.62 7.86
N ILE A 578 11.64 -0.37 8.27
CA ILE A 578 11.18 0.78 7.50
C ILE A 578 12.07 0.93 6.27
N VAL A 579 11.47 0.87 5.08
CA VAL A 579 12.14 1.23 3.81
C VAL A 579 11.40 2.35 3.08
N SER A 580 10.10 2.44 3.28
CA SER A 580 9.22 3.39 2.62
C SER A 580 9.05 4.69 3.42
N ARG A 581 8.31 5.66 2.85
CA ARG A 581 7.89 6.87 3.57
C ARG A 581 6.88 6.59 4.69
N ARG A 582 6.26 5.42 4.69
CA ARG A 582 5.19 5.09 5.64
C ARG A 582 5.05 3.58 5.82
N ALA A 583 5.72 3.04 6.84
CA ALA A 583 5.60 1.65 7.24
C ALA A 583 4.42 1.41 8.19
N PHE A 584 3.91 0.19 8.24
CA PHE A 584 2.97 -0.21 9.30
C PHE A 584 3.68 -0.27 10.67
N GLY A 585 2.94 -0.07 11.76
CA GLY A 585 3.48 -0.09 13.13
C GLY A 585 3.42 1.28 13.82
N GLY A 586 4.49 1.65 14.54
CA GLY A 586 4.63 2.97 15.16
C GLY A 586 4.78 4.11 14.15
N ASP A 587 5.27 3.80 12.94
CA ASP A 587 5.37 4.71 11.83
C ASP A 587 3.95 5.13 11.36
N MET A 588 3.15 4.22 10.80
CA MET A 588 1.72 4.44 10.54
C MET A 588 0.87 4.01 11.74
N ARG A 589 0.58 4.98 12.61
CA ARG A 589 -0.37 4.79 13.73
C ARG A 589 -1.78 4.62 13.17
N GLU A 590 -2.41 3.51 13.52
CA GLU A 590 -3.71 3.08 13.02
C GLU A 590 -4.67 2.80 14.19
N SER A 591 -5.97 2.95 13.94
CA SER A 591 -7.06 2.55 14.85
C SER A 591 -7.89 1.44 14.21
N MET A 592 -8.57 0.63 15.02
CA MET A 592 -9.49 -0.42 14.53
C MET A 592 -10.80 0.19 14.00
N LEU A 593 -10.74 0.86 12.84
CA LEU A 593 -11.90 1.50 12.22
C LEU A 593 -12.41 0.68 11.03
N PRO A 594 -13.72 0.67 10.75
CA PRO A 594 -14.24 0.13 9.50
C PRO A 594 -13.83 1.02 8.31
N ALA A 595 -13.83 0.44 7.12
CA ALA A 595 -13.68 1.21 5.90
C ALA A 595 -14.79 2.28 5.79
N HIS A 596 -14.38 3.51 5.51
CA HIS A 596 -15.28 4.64 5.32
C HIS A 596 -15.20 5.15 3.89
N PHE A 597 -16.35 5.48 3.31
CA PHE A 597 -16.46 6.12 2.00
C PHE A 597 -17.12 7.49 2.19
N THR A 598 -16.49 8.53 1.66
CA THR A 598 -17.00 9.90 1.76
C THR A 598 -18.27 10.06 0.92
N LYS A 599 -19.10 11.06 1.26
CA LYS A 599 -20.28 11.40 0.44
C LYS A 599 -19.89 11.72 -1.01
N ARG A 600 -18.79 12.47 -1.19
CA ARG A 600 -18.30 12.85 -2.51
C ARG A 600 -17.83 11.65 -3.33
N TYR A 601 -17.19 10.66 -2.71
CA TYR A 601 -16.91 9.39 -3.37
C TYR A 601 -18.19 8.72 -3.89
N LEU A 602 -19.25 8.65 -3.06
CA LEU A 602 -20.51 8.03 -3.45
C LEU A 602 -21.18 8.75 -4.64
N GLU A 603 -21.15 10.09 -4.65
CA GLU A 603 -21.63 10.91 -5.78
C GLU A 603 -20.81 10.66 -7.05
N LEU A 604 -19.48 10.61 -6.94
CA LEU A 604 -18.59 10.32 -8.07
C LEU A 604 -18.79 8.90 -8.59
N LYS A 605 -19.00 7.94 -7.69
CA LYS A 605 -19.32 6.55 -8.03
C LYS A 605 -20.65 6.47 -8.77
N GLU A 606 -21.69 7.12 -8.26
CA GLU A 606 -23.00 7.15 -8.92
C GLU A 606 -22.89 7.78 -10.30
N SER A 607 -22.21 8.92 -10.42
CA SER A 607 -21.97 9.57 -11.72
C SER A 607 -21.20 8.67 -12.68
N LEU A 608 -20.11 8.06 -12.24
CA LEU A 608 -19.27 7.18 -13.07
C LEU A 608 -20.06 5.94 -13.53
N LEU A 609 -20.78 5.31 -12.61
CA LEU A 609 -21.57 4.11 -12.92
C LEU A 609 -22.89 4.43 -13.62
N SER A 610 -23.32 5.68 -13.69
CA SER A 610 -24.52 6.09 -14.44
C SER A 610 -24.26 6.27 -15.94
N ASP A 611 -23.00 6.24 -16.38
CA ASP A 611 -22.63 6.39 -17.78
C ASP A 611 -23.24 5.25 -18.63
N PRO A 612 -24.16 5.56 -19.57
CA PRO A 612 -24.81 4.55 -20.39
C PRO A 612 -23.84 3.87 -21.34
N THR A 613 -22.69 4.49 -21.64
CA THR A 613 -21.71 3.97 -22.62
C THR A 613 -21.04 2.68 -22.16
N ASP A 614 -21.03 2.34 -20.87
CA ASP A 614 -20.39 1.10 -20.39
C ASP A 614 -21.36 -0.09 -20.30
N LYS A 615 -22.63 0.07 -20.71
CA LYS A 615 -23.68 -0.91 -20.42
C LYS A 615 -24.47 -1.33 -21.65
N VAL A 616 -24.72 -2.63 -21.75
CA VAL A 616 -25.69 -3.21 -22.67
C VAL A 616 -26.78 -3.95 -21.90
N VAL A 617 -27.99 -3.95 -22.43
CA VAL A 617 -29.12 -4.65 -21.80
C VAL A 617 -29.74 -5.67 -22.73
N VAL A 618 -30.04 -6.84 -22.19
CA VAL A 618 -30.70 -7.95 -22.86
C VAL A 618 -32.14 -8.00 -22.38
N TYR A 619 -33.08 -7.82 -23.30
CA TYR A 619 -34.51 -7.95 -23.04
C TYR A 619 -35.06 -9.19 -23.74
N GLY A 620 -35.04 -10.31 -23.00
CA GLY A 620 -35.52 -11.61 -23.46
C GLY A 620 -37.01 -11.81 -23.21
N GLY A 621 -37.73 -12.35 -24.19
CA GLY A 621 -39.17 -12.58 -24.07
C GLY A 621 -39.77 -13.29 -25.27
N SER A 622 -41.02 -13.75 -25.15
CA SER A 622 -41.68 -14.40 -26.29
C SER A 622 -42.10 -13.39 -27.38
N PHE A 623 -42.39 -12.14 -26.99
CA PHE A 623 -42.86 -11.03 -27.84
C PHE A 623 -43.85 -11.47 -28.92
N ASN A 624 -44.83 -12.31 -28.56
CA ASN A 624 -45.68 -13.03 -29.53
C ASN A 624 -47.17 -12.79 -29.26
N PRO A 625 -47.82 -11.76 -29.83
CA PRO A 625 -47.24 -10.70 -30.67
C PRO A 625 -46.54 -9.60 -29.84
N PRO A 626 -45.65 -8.80 -30.46
CA PRO A 626 -45.10 -7.61 -29.82
C PRO A 626 -46.18 -6.51 -29.76
N LEU A 627 -46.28 -5.85 -28.60
CA LEU A 627 -47.27 -4.81 -28.31
C LEU A 627 -46.58 -3.45 -28.18
N LEU A 628 -47.38 -2.36 -28.22
CA LEU A 628 -46.89 -0.99 -28.09
C LEU A 628 -46.12 -0.78 -26.78
N HIS A 629 -46.59 -1.37 -25.68
CA HIS A 629 -45.93 -1.26 -24.37
C HIS A 629 -44.51 -1.88 -24.37
N HIS A 630 -44.27 -2.98 -25.11
CA HIS A 630 -42.91 -3.51 -25.26
C HIS A 630 -42.00 -2.49 -25.94
N CYS A 631 -42.49 -1.77 -26.94
CA CYS A 631 -41.71 -0.76 -27.67
C CYS A 631 -41.42 0.46 -26.79
N GLN A 632 -42.34 0.83 -25.89
CA GLN A 632 -42.12 1.89 -24.90
C GLN A 632 -41.06 1.50 -23.88
N ILE A 633 -41.12 0.28 -23.34
CA ILE A 633 -40.08 -0.27 -22.45
C ILE A 633 -38.72 -0.21 -23.14
N VAL A 634 -38.63 -0.66 -24.39
CA VAL A 634 -37.38 -0.65 -25.16
C VAL A 634 -36.84 0.77 -25.34
N LYS A 635 -37.70 1.76 -25.61
CA LYS A 635 -37.28 3.16 -25.68
C LYS A 635 -36.73 3.68 -24.35
N GLN A 636 -37.30 3.27 -23.22
CA GLN A 636 -36.77 3.63 -21.91
C GLN A 636 -35.42 2.98 -21.65
N LEU A 637 -35.26 1.71 -22.01
CA LEU A 637 -33.97 1.00 -21.93
C LEU A 637 -32.87 1.70 -22.74
N THR A 638 -33.17 2.16 -23.97
CA THR A 638 -32.18 2.87 -24.79
C THR A 638 -31.69 4.22 -24.22
N GLN A 639 -32.32 4.73 -23.17
CA GLN A 639 -31.85 5.93 -22.46
C GLN A 639 -30.83 5.61 -21.36
N SER A 640 -30.84 4.38 -20.84
CA SER A 640 -29.99 3.95 -19.71
C SER A 640 -28.86 3.00 -20.14
N PHE A 641 -28.85 2.57 -21.41
CA PHE A 641 -27.94 1.59 -21.97
C PHE A 641 -27.46 2.03 -23.35
N GLU A 642 -26.17 1.86 -23.65
CA GLU A 642 -25.56 2.11 -24.96
C GLU A 642 -26.28 1.32 -26.06
N LYS A 643 -26.62 0.06 -25.76
CA LYS A 643 -27.26 -0.86 -26.70
C LYS A 643 -28.26 -1.78 -25.99
N THR A 644 -29.42 -1.98 -26.62
CA THR A 644 -30.49 -2.86 -26.15
C THR A 644 -30.67 -4.03 -27.10
N PHE A 645 -30.46 -5.25 -26.62
CA PHE A 645 -30.68 -6.50 -27.35
C PHE A 645 -32.08 -7.04 -27.07
N ILE A 646 -32.89 -7.21 -28.11
CA ILE A 646 -34.18 -7.88 -28.01
C ILE A 646 -33.98 -9.34 -28.41
N VAL A 647 -34.24 -10.27 -27.49
CA VAL A 647 -34.07 -11.70 -27.74
C VAL A 647 -35.45 -12.37 -27.77
N PRO A 648 -36.14 -12.38 -28.94
CA PRO A 648 -37.35 -13.16 -29.10
C PRO A 648 -37.05 -14.65 -28.98
N CYS A 649 -37.65 -15.32 -28.00
CA CYS A 649 -37.44 -16.75 -27.82
C CYS A 649 -38.36 -17.61 -28.68
N GLY A 650 -37.96 -18.85 -28.98
CA GLY A 650 -38.77 -19.87 -29.63
C GLY A 650 -39.92 -20.39 -28.76
N ASN A 651 -40.32 -21.65 -28.95
CA ASN A 651 -41.38 -22.25 -28.14
C ASN A 651 -40.93 -22.53 -26.71
N ARG A 652 -41.77 -22.14 -25.74
CA ARG A 652 -41.54 -22.35 -24.31
C ARG A 652 -42.42 -23.48 -23.80
N VAL A 653 -41.78 -24.54 -23.29
CA VAL A 653 -42.47 -25.72 -22.71
C VAL A 653 -43.40 -25.31 -21.55
N ASP A 654 -43.02 -24.28 -20.80
CA ASP A 654 -43.79 -23.75 -19.67
C ASP A 654 -44.90 -22.76 -20.09
N LYS A 655 -44.96 -22.36 -21.36
CA LYS A 655 -45.99 -21.45 -21.92
C LYS A 655 -46.51 -21.97 -23.27
N PRO A 656 -47.30 -23.05 -23.31
CA PRO A 656 -47.75 -23.70 -24.55
C PRO A 656 -48.58 -22.79 -25.48
N SER A 657 -49.19 -21.73 -24.94
CA SER A 657 -49.98 -20.74 -25.69
C SER A 657 -49.20 -19.87 -26.69
N THR A 658 -47.87 -19.99 -26.77
CA THR A 658 -47.02 -19.26 -27.74
C THR A 658 -46.77 -20.02 -29.04
N SER A 659 -47.28 -21.25 -29.18
CA SER A 659 -46.89 -22.19 -30.25
C SER A 659 -47.75 -22.13 -31.52
N ALA A 660 -48.77 -21.26 -31.55
CA ALA A 660 -49.77 -21.19 -32.62
C ALA A 660 -49.32 -20.37 -33.85
N THR A 661 -48.15 -19.74 -33.82
CA THR A 661 -47.65 -18.83 -34.86
C THR A 661 -46.25 -19.24 -35.27
N SER A 662 -45.99 -19.30 -36.59
CA SER A 662 -44.70 -19.77 -37.12
C SER A 662 -43.55 -18.88 -36.64
N THR A 663 -42.34 -19.44 -36.52
CA THR A 663 -41.14 -18.66 -36.16
C THR A 663 -40.83 -17.58 -37.22
N ILE A 664 -41.19 -17.81 -38.48
CA ILE A 664 -41.06 -16.85 -39.59
C ILE A 664 -41.96 -15.64 -39.37
N ASP A 665 -43.24 -15.84 -39.05
CA ASP A 665 -44.16 -14.73 -38.81
C ASP A 665 -43.79 -13.97 -37.53
N ARG A 666 -43.34 -14.68 -36.50
CA ARG A 666 -42.84 -14.06 -35.26
C ARG A 666 -41.59 -13.20 -35.50
N LYS A 667 -40.70 -13.64 -36.40
CA LYS A 667 -39.51 -12.89 -36.80
C LYS A 667 -39.90 -11.59 -37.50
N GLU A 668 -40.82 -11.66 -38.45
CA GLU A 668 -41.31 -10.47 -39.18
C GLU A 668 -42.08 -9.50 -38.26
N LEU A 669 -42.83 -10.01 -37.28
CA LEU A 669 -43.48 -9.18 -36.26
C LEU A 669 -42.46 -8.47 -35.36
N ALA A 670 -41.44 -9.17 -34.88
CA ALA A 670 -40.37 -8.58 -34.06
C ALA A 670 -39.57 -7.52 -34.86
N LYS A 671 -39.24 -7.83 -36.11
CA LYS A 671 -38.61 -6.90 -37.07
C LYS A 671 -39.39 -5.59 -37.19
N ARG A 672 -40.69 -5.68 -37.43
CA ARG A 672 -41.58 -4.52 -37.57
C ARG A 672 -41.71 -3.71 -36.28
N ALA A 673 -41.58 -4.36 -35.12
CA ALA A 673 -41.71 -3.72 -33.83
C ALA A 673 -40.44 -2.99 -33.38
N PHE A 674 -39.26 -3.59 -33.57
CA PHE A 674 -38.06 -3.19 -32.86
C PHE A 674 -36.90 -2.67 -33.74
N GLU A 675 -36.71 -3.17 -34.96
CA GLU A 675 -35.49 -2.87 -35.78
C GLU A 675 -35.31 -1.39 -36.15
N LYS A 676 -36.37 -0.57 -36.06
CA LYS A 676 -36.30 0.88 -36.35
C LYS A 676 -36.07 1.74 -35.11
N ILE A 677 -35.96 1.14 -33.93
CA ILE A 677 -35.65 1.87 -32.70
C ILE A 677 -34.13 2.09 -32.65
N PRO A 678 -33.63 3.33 -32.50
CA PRO A 678 -32.20 3.60 -32.37
C PRO A 678 -31.58 2.81 -31.21
N ASN A 679 -30.32 2.39 -31.36
CA ASN A 679 -29.56 1.64 -30.33
C ASN A 679 -30.19 0.29 -29.94
N VAL A 680 -31.06 -0.27 -30.79
CA VAL A 680 -31.67 -1.60 -30.60
C VAL A 680 -31.14 -2.58 -31.63
N GLU A 681 -30.80 -3.78 -31.19
CA GLU A 681 -30.53 -4.93 -32.04
C GLU A 681 -31.47 -6.07 -31.68
N VAL A 682 -32.00 -6.76 -32.69
CA VAL A 682 -32.87 -7.92 -32.49
C VAL A 682 -32.06 -9.18 -32.77
N ASP A 683 -31.77 -9.95 -31.72
CA ASP A 683 -31.05 -11.22 -31.80
C ASP A 683 -32.04 -12.36 -32.05
N TYR A 684 -32.08 -12.84 -33.29
CA TYR A 684 -32.96 -13.92 -33.71
C TYR A 684 -32.43 -15.31 -33.36
N GLY A 685 -31.26 -15.45 -32.74
CA GLY A 685 -30.61 -16.75 -32.50
C GLY A 685 -31.49 -17.77 -31.78
N ASP A 686 -32.24 -17.33 -30.77
CA ASP A 686 -33.20 -18.21 -30.08
C ASP A 686 -34.42 -18.55 -30.93
N LEU A 687 -34.94 -17.60 -31.70
CA LEU A 687 -36.12 -17.80 -32.55
C LEU A 687 -35.82 -18.68 -33.77
N ASP A 688 -34.67 -18.47 -34.42
CA ASP A 688 -34.19 -19.20 -35.59
C ASP A 688 -33.89 -20.67 -35.26
N ASN A 689 -33.44 -20.94 -34.03
CA ASN A 689 -33.20 -22.30 -33.51
C ASN A 689 -34.38 -22.87 -32.71
N ASN A 690 -35.52 -22.17 -32.66
CA ASN A 690 -36.73 -22.54 -31.90
C ASN A 690 -36.45 -22.97 -30.45
N ARG A 691 -35.61 -22.21 -29.72
CA ARG A 691 -35.18 -22.50 -28.34
C ARG A 691 -35.50 -21.35 -27.37
N TYR A 692 -35.35 -21.61 -26.07
CA TYR A 692 -35.42 -20.60 -25.02
C TYR A 692 -34.15 -20.63 -24.16
N SER A 693 -33.36 -19.57 -24.26
CA SER A 693 -32.17 -19.36 -23.45
C SER A 693 -32.53 -18.61 -22.16
N PRO A 694 -32.30 -19.20 -20.97
CA PRO A 694 -32.46 -18.51 -19.69
C PRO A 694 -31.42 -17.39 -19.51
N ALA A 695 -31.71 -16.44 -18.61
CA ALA A 695 -30.89 -15.24 -18.40
C ALA A 695 -29.40 -15.55 -18.14
N TYR A 696 -29.07 -16.60 -17.40
CA TYR A 696 -27.67 -16.96 -17.13
C TYR A 696 -26.90 -17.42 -18.39
N LEU A 697 -27.57 -18.01 -19.38
CA LEU A 697 -26.93 -18.39 -20.65
C LEU A 697 -26.78 -17.18 -21.56
N LEU A 698 -27.80 -16.32 -21.62
CA LEU A 698 -27.70 -15.04 -22.34
C LEU A 698 -26.59 -14.18 -21.76
N ASP A 699 -26.44 -14.16 -20.44
CA ASP A 699 -25.36 -13.45 -19.75
C ASP A 699 -23.97 -13.92 -20.22
N GLN A 700 -23.77 -15.23 -20.38
CA GLN A 700 -22.51 -15.78 -20.90
C GLN A 700 -22.26 -15.36 -22.34
N ILE A 701 -23.26 -15.49 -23.21
CA ILE A 701 -23.16 -15.14 -24.65
C ILE A 701 -22.80 -13.66 -24.81
N TYR A 702 -23.55 -12.76 -24.17
CA TYR A 702 -23.34 -11.33 -24.34
C TYR A 702 -22.08 -10.82 -23.61
N LYS A 703 -21.59 -11.53 -22.59
CA LYS A 703 -20.26 -11.22 -22.01
C LYS A 703 -19.12 -11.63 -22.93
N GLU A 704 -19.28 -12.70 -23.72
CA GLU A 704 -18.31 -13.08 -24.74
C GLU A 704 -18.31 -12.08 -25.92
N GLU A 705 -19.50 -11.61 -26.33
CA GLU A 705 -19.63 -10.64 -27.42
C GLU A 705 -19.24 -9.20 -27.01
N TYR A 706 -19.57 -8.80 -25.77
CA TYR A 706 -19.29 -7.47 -25.20
C TYR A 706 -18.40 -7.59 -23.94
N PRO A 707 -17.14 -8.05 -24.07
CA PRO A 707 -16.28 -8.31 -22.91
C PRO A 707 -15.88 -7.04 -22.13
N ASN A 708 -16.04 -5.87 -22.75
CA ASN A 708 -15.73 -4.56 -22.16
C ASN A 708 -16.98 -3.78 -21.75
N LYS A 709 -18.15 -4.44 -21.63
CA LYS A 709 -19.41 -3.80 -21.22
C LYS A 709 -20.05 -4.59 -20.10
N GLU A 710 -20.81 -3.90 -19.27
CA GLU A 710 -21.70 -4.53 -18.32
C GLU A 710 -22.92 -5.08 -19.06
N VAL A 711 -23.17 -6.39 -18.90
CA VAL A 711 -24.38 -7.02 -19.40
C VAL A 711 -25.47 -6.95 -18.32
N TRP A 712 -26.61 -6.37 -18.69
CA TRP A 712 -27.79 -6.21 -17.86
C TRP A 712 -28.96 -7.01 -18.44
N HIS A 713 -29.89 -7.45 -17.58
CA HIS A 713 -31.06 -8.23 -18.00
C HIS A 713 -32.33 -7.49 -17.62
N ALA A 714 -33.15 -7.15 -18.62
CA ALA A 714 -34.42 -6.47 -18.41
C ALA A 714 -35.49 -7.47 -17.93
N ILE A 715 -36.06 -7.21 -16.75
CA ILE A 715 -37.05 -8.07 -16.09
C ILE A 715 -38.25 -7.26 -15.62
N GLY A 716 -39.42 -7.88 -15.55
CA GLY A 716 -40.60 -7.23 -14.96
C GLY A 716 -40.53 -7.18 -13.44
N GLY A 717 -41.02 -6.09 -12.83
CA GLY A 717 -41.09 -5.95 -11.37
C GLY A 717 -41.91 -7.05 -10.65
N ASP A 718 -42.80 -7.74 -11.36
CA ASP A 718 -43.53 -8.92 -10.86
C ASP A 718 -42.63 -10.12 -10.51
N LEU A 719 -41.41 -10.16 -11.05
CA LEU A 719 -40.50 -11.28 -10.83
C LEU A 719 -39.68 -11.15 -9.53
N ILE A 720 -39.65 -9.97 -8.92
CA ILE A 720 -38.81 -9.66 -7.77
C ILE A 720 -39.57 -9.65 -6.43
N GLU A 721 -40.91 -9.67 -6.45
CA GLU A 721 -41.76 -9.60 -5.25
C GLU A 721 -41.36 -10.63 -4.18
N GLY A 722 -41.17 -10.18 -2.93
CA GLY A 722 -40.70 -11.02 -1.82
C GLY A 722 -39.19 -11.32 -1.85
N GLY A 723 -38.42 -10.60 -2.68
CA GLY A 723 -36.98 -10.77 -2.85
C GLY A 723 -36.17 -10.62 -1.56
N LYS A 724 -36.56 -9.71 -0.66
CA LYS A 724 -35.88 -9.50 0.63
C LYS A 724 -35.93 -10.74 1.54
N ASP A 725 -36.97 -11.55 1.38
CA ASP A 725 -37.24 -12.76 2.14
C ASP A 725 -36.81 -14.03 1.40
N GLY A 726 -36.13 -13.90 0.25
CA GLY A 726 -35.70 -15.04 -0.57
C GLY A 726 -36.81 -15.72 -1.36
N LYS A 727 -37.96 -15.06 -1.54
CA LYS A 727 -39.20 -15.66 -2.09
C LYS A 727 -39.53 -15.22 -3.52
N SER A 728 -38.67 -14.45 -4.17
CA SER A 728 -38.96 -13.96 -5.52
C SER A 728 -39.08 -15.09 -6.54
N GLN A 729 -39.77 -14.83 -7.65
CA GLN A 729 -39.87 -15.84 -8.72
C GLN A 729 -38.50 -16.16 -9.31
N ILE A 730 -37.59 -15.20 -9.33
CA ILE A 730 -36.20 -15.43 -9.77
C ILE A 730 -35.52 -16.41 -8.80
N GLN A 731 -35.58 -16.15 -7.50
CA GLN A 731 -34.90 -16.99 -6.50
C GLN A 731 -35.48 -18.41 -6.43
N THR A 732 -36.81 -18.55 -6.57
CA THR A 732 -37.52 -19.81 -6.31
C THR A 732 -37.83 -20.65 -7.55
N ARG A 733 -37.97 -20.04 -8.74
CA ARG A 733 -38.41 -20.75 -9.96
C ARG A 733 -37.37 -20.78 -11.06
N TRP A 734 -36.42 -19.85 -11.10
CA TRP A 734 -35.39 -19.88 -12.13
C TRP A 734 -34.33 -20.92 -11.81
N LYS A 735 -33.80 -21.57 -12.85
CA LYS A 735 -32.64 -22.46 -12.70
C LYS A 735 -31.46 -21.66 -12.16
N ASN A 736 -30.84 -22.15 -11.09
CA ASN A 736 -29.79 -21.44 -10.33
C ASN A 736 -30.25 -20.07 -9.79
N GLY A 737 -31.53 -19.93 -9.43
CA GLY A 737 -32.17 -18.66 -9.07
C GLY A 737 -31.44 -17.79 -8.04
N VAL A 738 -30.94 -18.39 -6.96
CA VAL A 738 -30.17 -17.67 -5.91
C VAL A 738 -28.83 -17.16 -6.45
N GLU A 739 -28.15 -17.95 -7.28
CA GLU A 739 -26.90 -17.53 -7.91
C GLU A 739 -27.15 -16.42 -8.93
N VAL A 740 -28.20 -16.57 -9.74
CA VAL A 740 -28.63 -15.57 -10.73
C VAL A 740 -28.97 -14.25 -10.05
N TRP A 741 -29.73 -14.28 -8.96
CA TRP A 741 -30.10 -13.12 -8.15
C TRP A 741 -28.89 -12.33 -7.66
N ASN A 742 -27.84 -13.02 -7.22
CA ASN A 742 -26.67 -12.39 -6.61
C ASN A 742 -25.59 -11.97 -7.64
N LYS A 743 -25.54 -12.61 -8.82
CA LYS A 743 -24.44 -12.42 -9.79
C LYS A 743 -24.80 -11.56 -10.99
N LEU A 744 -26.05 -11.57 -11.45
CA LEU A 744 -26.45 -10.84 -12.67
C LEU A 744 -26.86 -9.40 -12.33
N ASN A 745 -26.78 -8.51 -13.32
CA ASN A 745 -27.27 -7.13 -13.23
C ASN A 745 -28.68 -7.06 -13.83
N PHE A 746 -29.63 -6.43 -13.14
CA PHE A 746 -31.04 -6.39 -13.55
C PHE A 746 -31.55 -4.98 -13.82
N ALA A 747 -32.15 -4.78 -14.98
CA ALA A 747 -32.95 -3.61 -15.30
C ALA A 747 -34.42 -3.93 -14.96
N VAL A 748 -34.87 -3.52 -13.78
CA VAL A 748 -36.21 -3.83 -13.27
C VAL A 748 -37.22 -2.85 -13.84
N ILE A 749 -38.10 -3.34 -14.71
CA ILE A 749 -39.15 -2.56 -15.35
C ILE A 749 -40.29 -2.35 -14.35
N GLN A 750 -40.46 -1.11 -13.89
CA GLN A 750 -41.58 -0.72 -13.04
C GLN A 750 -42.87 -0.66 -13.87
N ARG A 751 -43.93 -1.31 -13.40
CA ARG A 751 -45.25 -1.29 -14.05
C ARG A 751 -46.20 -0.44 -13.22
N ALA A 752 -47.04 0.35 -13.88
CA ALA A 752 -47.95 1.31 -13.23
C ALA A 752 -48.89 0.69 -12.17
N GLU A 753 -49.21 -0.60 -12.27
CA GLU A 753 -50.14 -1.32 -11.37
C GLU A 753 -49.43 -2.16 -10.28
N ILE A 754 -48.09 -2.23 -10.30
CA ILE A 754 -47.31 -3.06 -9.39
C ILE A 754 -46.37 -2.15 -8.59
N ASN A 755 -46.77 -1.84 -7.36
CA ASN A 755 -45.90 -1.14 -6.42
C ASN A 755 -45.08 -2.18 -5.65
N PHE A 756 -43.83 -2.41 -6.06
CA PHE A 756 -42.94 -3.34 -5.38
C PHE A 756 -42.19 -2.63 -4.24
N ASP A 757 -41.91 -3.35 -3.15
CA ASP A 757 -41.08 -2.85 -2.04
C ASP A 757 -39.64 -2.64 -2.56
N PRO A 758 -39.04 -1.44 -2.42
CA PRO A 758 -37.64 -1.22 -2.80
C PRO A 758 -36.66 -2.20 -2.15
N LYS A 759 -37.01 -2.79 -0.98
CA LYS A 759 -36.20 -3.82 -0.33
C LYS A 759 -36.18 -5.16 -1.07
N ASP A 760 -37.13 -5.40 -1.98
CA ASP A 760 -37.20 -6.61 -2.80
C ASP A 760 -36.30 -6.53 -4.05
N LEU A 761 -35.58 -5.42 -4.26
CA LEU A 761 -34.67 -5.27 -5.39
C LEU A 761 -33.48 -6.24 -5.31
N PRO A 762 -33.03 -6.81 -6.45
CA PRO A 762 -31.78 -7.56 -6.52
C PRO A 762 -30.57 -6.68 -6.14
N PRO A 763 -29.49 -7.26 -5.57
CA PRO A 763 -28.28 -6.54 -5.16
C PRO A 763 -27.65 -5.68 -6.25
N ASN A 764 -27.68 -6.13 -7.51
CA ASN A 764 -27.21 -5.38 -8.67
C ASN A 764 -28.43 -5.04 -9.56
N SER A 765 -29.10 -3.92 -9.30
CA SER A 765 -30.26 -3.53 -10.09
C SER A 765 -30.39 -2.02 -10.28
N ILE A 766 -31.07 -1.64 -11.38
CA ILE A 766 -31.60 -0.29 -11.62
C ILE A 766 -33.08 -0.40 -11.94
N VAL A 767 -33.85 0.62 -11.58
CA VAL A 767 -35.28 0.69 -11.89
C VAL A 767 -35.47 1.48 -13.18
N ILE A 768 -36.19 0.89 -14.12
CA ILE A 768 -36.58 1.52 -15.38
C ILE A 768 -38.04 1.95 -15.24
N PRO A 769 -38.33 3.27 -15.16
CA PRO A 769 -39.70 3.74 -15.06
C PRO A 769 -40.45 3.44 -16.37
N SER A 770 -41.67 2.93 -16.26
CA SER A 770 -42.57 2.78 -17.41
C SER A 770 -43.95 3.36 -17.08
N GLU A 771 -44.34 4.40 -17.82
CA GLU A 771 -45.69 4.99 -17.79
C GLU A 771 -46.72 4.13 -18.56
N SER A 772 -46.29 3.02 -19.17
CA SER A 772 -47.15 2.24 -20.07
C SER A 772 -48.24 1.46 -19.34
N LEU A 773 -49.48 1.56 -19.83
CA LEU A 773 -50.58 0.64 -19.52
C LEU A 773 -50.17 -0.82 -19.78
N PHE A 774 -50.60 -1.71 -18.88
CA PHE A 774 -50.36 -3.14 -18.94
C PHE A 774 -50.68 -3.75 -20.31
N GLY A 775 -49.78 -4.56 -20.85
CA GLY A 775 -50.02 -5.36 -22.05
C GLY A 775 -49.54 -6.78 -21.86
N SER A 776 -50.43 -7.75 -22.07
CA SER A 776 -50.07 -9.17 -22.08
C SER A 776 -50.26 -9.69 -23.49
N SER A 777 -49.19 -10.18 -24.13
CA SER A 777 -49.31 -10.84 -25.43
C SER A 777 -50.30 -12.00 -25.40
N THR A 778 -50.40 -12.72 -24.27
CA THR A 778 -51.39 -13.80 -24.11
C THR A 778 -52.83 -13.28 -24.10
N LEU A 779 -53.08 -12.17 -23.41
CA LEU A 779 -54.39 -11.54 -23.42
C LEU A 779 -54.71 -10.97 -24.82
N ALA A 780 -53.73 -10.34 -25.46
CA ALA A 780 -53.88 -9.82 -26.82
C ALA A 780 -54.29 -10.93 -27.80
N ARG A 781 -53.63 -12.11 -27.78
CA ARG A 781 -54.03 -13.26 -28.62
C ARG A 781 -55.50 -13.66 -28.41
N LYS A 782 -55.95 -13.75 -27.14
CA LYS A 782 -57.36 -14.07 -26.82
C LYS A 782 -58.33 -13.04 -27.37
N ARG A 783 -57.99 -11.75 -27.25
CA ARG A 783 -58.82 -10.64 -27.72
C ARG A 783 -58.88 -10.56 -29.25
N ILE A 784 -57.77 -10.88 -29.95
CA ILE A 784 -57.76 -11.02 -31.42
C ILE A 784 -58.73 -12.12 -31.85
N SER A 785 -58.63 -13.31 -31.24
CA SER A 785 -59.52 -14.43 -31.56
C SER A 785 -60.99 -14.18 -31.20
N ALA A 786 -61.25 -13.26 -30.27
CA ALA A 786 -62.60 -12.85 -29.88
C ALA A 786 -63.18 -11.72 -30.76
N GLY A 787 -62.42 -11.22 -31.74
CA GLY A 787 -62.84 -10.15 -32.64
C GLY A 787 -62.98 -8.77 -31.97
N GLU A 788 -62.29 -8.56 -30.84
CA GLU A 788 -62.31 -7.28 -30.12
C GLU A 788 -61.47 -6.20 -30.81
N GLU A 789 -61.90 -4.93 -30.68
CA GLU A 789 -61.15 -3.77 -31.17
C GLU A 789 -59.94 -3.48 -30.27
N ILE A 790 -58.77 -4.01 -30.67
CA ILE A 790 -57.53 -3.89 -29.89
C ILE A 790 -56.36 -3.28 -30.69
N GLU A 791 -56.61 -2.69 -31.85
CA GLU A 791 -55.57 -2.11 -32.71
C GLU A 791 -54.67 -1.09 -31.99
N LYS A 792 -55.24 -0.33 -31.03
CA LYS A 792 -54.56 0.75 -30.30
C LYS A 792 -53.44 0.25 -29.38
N ILE A 793 -53.40 -1.04 -29.05
CA ILE A 793 -52.33 -1.63 -28.23
C ILE A 793 -51.16 -2.19 -29.06
N PHE A 794 -51.23 -2.08 -30.39
CA PHE A 794 -50.18 -2.49 -31.32
C PHE A 794 -49.52 -1.29 -32.01
N LEU A 795 -48.30 -1.49 -32.51
CA LEU A 795 -47.77 -0.59 -33.53
C LEU A 795 -48.56 -0.76 -34.84
N PRO A 796 -48.88 0.32 -35.59
CA PRO A 796 -49.70 0.22 -36.79
C PRO A 796 -49.19 -0.82 -37.81
N LYS A 797 -47.87 -0.89 -38.02
CA LYS A 797 -47.23 -1.84 -38.95
C LYS A 797 -47.26 -3.30 -38.48
N VAL A 798 -47.33 -3.51 -37.16
CA VAL A 798 -47.47 -4.83 -36.56
C VAL A 798 -48.92 -5.28 -36.71
N TRP A 799 -49.88 -4.41 -36.40
CA TRP A 799 -51.31 -4.68 -36.60
C TRP A 799 -51.65 -4.98 -38.06
N GLU A 800 -51.17 -4.16 -38.99
CA GLU A 800 -51.32 -4.38 -40.44
C GLU A 800 -50.82 -5.75 -40.87
N TYR A 801 -49.69 -6.22 -40.31
CA TYR A 801 -49.16 -7.54 -40.64
C TYR A 801 -50.04 -8.67 -40.08
N ILE A 802 -50.50 -8.53 -38.83
CA ILE A 802 -51.40 -9.49 -38.17
C ILE A 802 -52.69 -9.65 -38.97
N THR A 803 -53.31 -8.54 -39.38
CA THR A 803 -54.57 -8.57 -40.13
C THR A 803 -54.37 -9.08 -41.56
N LYS A 804 -53.28 -8.69 -42.24
CA LYS A 804 -52.95 -9.18 -43.59
C LYS A 804 -52.68 -10.68 -43.64
N LYS A 805 -52.11 -11.25 -42.58
CA LYS A 805 -51.73 -12.67 -42.49
C LYS A 805 -52.72 -13.50 -41.68
N GLU A 806 -53.82 -12.90 -41.23
CA GLU A 806 -54.87 -13.55 -40.43
C GLU A 806 -54.30 -14.28 -39.19
N LEU A 807 -53.25 -13.71 -38.59
CA LEU A 807 -52.55 -14.34 -37.47
C LEU A 807 -53.42 -14.31 -36.20
N TYR A 808 -53.19 -15.27 -35.31
CA TYR A 808 -53.87 -15.40 -34.01
C TYR A 808 -55.40 -15.57 -34.10
N GLY A 809 -55.91 -16.10 -35.21
CA GLY A 809 -57.34 -16.30 -35.41
C GLY A 809 -58.10 -15.01 -35.76
N TYR A 810 -57.40 -13.99 -36.28
CA TYR A 810 -58.05 -12.79 -36.80
C TYR A 810 -58.97 -13.16 -37.97
N GLN A 811 -60.25 -12.85 -37.85
CA GLN A 811 -61.22 -12.95 -38.93
C GLN A 811 -61.60 -11.54 -39.38
N LYS A 812 -61.50 -11.28 -40.68
CA LYS A 812 -61.98 -10.04 -41.26
C LYS A 812 -63.50 -10.00 -41.05
N LYS A 813 -64.02 -8.98 -40.36
CA LYS A 813 -65.46 -8.73 -40.38
C LYS A 813 -65.81 -8.38 -41.82
N ASP A 814 -66.56 -9.25 -42.50
CA ASP A 814 -67.20 -8.87 -43.74
C ASP A 814 -68.22 -7.78 -43.39
N ASP A 815 -68.04 -6.59 -43.97
CA ASP A 815 -69.04 -5.53 -43.95
C ASP A 815 -70.27 -6.06 -44.70
N ALA A 816 -71.19 -6.69 -43.97
CA ALA A 816 -72.55 -6.88 -44.42
C ALA A 816 -73.23 -5.50 -44.38
N LEU A 817 -73.31 -4.87 -45.57
CA LEU A 817 -74.20 -3.79 -46.03
C LEU A 817 -74.89 -2.91 -44.97
#